data_AF-A0A8H5GYK6-F1
#
_entry.id   AF-A0A8H5GYK6-F1
#
_cell.length_a   1.000
_cell.length_b   1.000
_cell.length_c   1.000
_cell.angle_alpha   90.00
_cell.angle_beta   90.00
_cell.angle_gamma   90.00
#
_symmetry.space_group_name_H-M   'P 1'
#
loop_
_entity.id
_entity.type
_entity.pdbx_description
1 polymer ?
#
loop_
_entity_poly.entity_id
_entity_poly.type
_entity_poly.pdbx_seq_one_letter_code
_entity_poly.pdbx_strand_id
1 'polypeptide(L)'
;MIKGIGHACGHNLIAIAGVAVACAMRAVLEEFNISGIIQLLGTPAEEGGGGKCYLLDKGAYKDMAICLMCHPAPGPTGSVSLSGCLAAQQAEVEYFGHTAHAALSPWEGVNALDAAVLAYTNISALRQQLKPNVRVHGIFEGRDWATNIIPDYAKYMFWVRSTSRADQEAAFKRVLPCLEAAAKATGCSHKITTKHQFLDIRQNKALGDEVARIIRSRYGAIDYEWGIKDASTDFGNVTYAIPTIVDGGNHTSAFEKAAATVEAHSACLDVSKALAATGIRALIDDEFFNEVRSDLDATACTSDLLEQVQKTFEEDKILRDKDEKILGILRILESPPSRQYLVIVGFINIWLDQMASEVPKKEVLLVGFGAIGAVTKDSFVIGRSGLARSTIVARSNFDELHDHGMRFESRKYGEISGWKPDRLAEAADMAYDYVLVATKAIPDVITTPEILEPLLKAPYTDRFTQPVYMLLQNGLNVEIDLYHSVKKLGQGEPRIIDSCLYILCNLLAPDVVEHGEFDRLEIGIYRHEDNTTLVNSADELKILDPIATILKRGGGIVEIAGEIQRKKFAKDYFNLAYASFATLTNYTVPAIFRPPPSDPSTRYSPYVHPKTAGHIEEYTLGALKAVFSEMESLARALGYPDSEQGIPSSFTKHVLDFNRELHITPDNTHVPSMLLDARKGLPIEVEVIVGEVVRMARANKVSVPHVEMLYALLLVIQNQTLRKLEEERNYK
;
A
#
# COMPACT_ATOMS: atom_id res chain seq x y z
N MET A 1 -11.56 1.65 -5.48
CA MET A 1 -11.25 0.46 -4.66
C MET A 1 -11.34 0.86 -3.21
N ILE A 2 -11.81 -0.05 -2.36
CA ILE A 2 -11.92 0.19 -0.92
C ILE A 2 -10.61 -0.30 -0.27
N LYS A 3 -10.05 0.49 0.64
CA LYS A 3 -8.80 0.16 1.34
C LYS A 3 -8.98 -1.16 2.10
N GLY A 4 -8.12 -2.15 1.80
CA GLY A 4 -8.09 -3.45 2.47
C GLY A 4 -9.01 -4.54 1.90
N ILE A 5 -9.95 -4.21 1.00
CA ILE A 5 -10.89 -5.19 0.40
C ILE A 5 -11.09 -5.00 -1.12
N GLY A 6 -10.15 -4.32 -1.80
CA GLY A 6 -10.06 -4.25 -3.26
C GLY A 6 -11.34 -3.75 -3.97
N HIS A 7 -11.82 -4.53 -4.94
CA HIS A 7 -13.06 -4.28 -5.69
C HIS A 7 -14.29 -4.93 -5.01
N ALA A 8 -14.32 -4.97 -3.68
CA ALA A 8 -15.48 -5.45 -2.91
C ALA A 8 -16.77 -4.64 -3.15
N CYS A 9 -16.73 -3.55 -3.92
CA CYS A 9 -17.89 -2.82 -4.44
C CYS A 9 -18.22 -3.13 -5.91
N GLY A 10 -17.55 -4.09 -6.54
CA GLY A 10 -17.84 -4.49 -7.92
C GLY A 10 -17.60 -3.41 -8.98
N HIS A 11 -16.83 -2.36 -8.67
CA HIS A 11 -16.57 -1.26 -9.63
C HIS A 11 -15.87 -1.70 -10.92
N ASN A 12 -15.25 -2.88 -10.91
CA ASN A 12 -14.74 -3.54 -12.12
C ASN A 12 -15.89 -3.91 -13.08
N LEU A 13 -17.00 -4.45 -12.58
CA LEU A 13 -18.18 -4.78 -13.38
C LEU A 13 -18.87 -3.52 -13.91
N ILE A 14 -18.91 -2.45 -13.12
CA ILE A 14 -19.51 -1.18 -13.56
C ILE A 14 -18.71 -0.57 -14.73
N ALA A 15 -17.38 -0.65 -14.64
CA ALA A 15 -16.49 -0.22 -15.72
C ALA A 15 -16.72 -1.02 -17.00
N ILE A 16 -16.75 -2.35 -16.88
CA ILE A 16 -17.03 -3.26 -17.99
C ILE A 16 -18.38 -2.94 -18.62
N ALA A 17 -19.43 -2.77 -17.79
CA ALA A 17 -20.77 -2.52 -18.28
C ALA A 17 -20.85 -1.23 -19.10
N GLY A 18 -20.33 -0.12 -18.59
CA GLY A 18 -20.43 1.12 -19.33
C GLY A 18 -19.58 1.17 -20.61
N VAL A 19 -18.41 0.51 -20.63
CA VAL A 19 -17.65 0.33 -21.88
C VAL A 19 -18.43 -0.56 -22.85
N ALA A 20 -19.00 -1.67 -22.39
CA ALA A 20 -19.76 -2.59 -23.21
C ALA A 20 -21.01 -1.93 -23.83
N VAL A 21 -21.76 -1.15 -23.05
CA VAL A 21 -22.91 -0.39 -23.54
C VAL A 21 -22.45 0.64 -24.58
N ALA A 22 -21.35 1.36 -24.35
CA ALA A 22 -20.83 2.36 -25.30
C ALA A 22 -20.39 1.72 -26.63
N CYS A 23 -19.68 0.60 -26.57
CA CYS A 23 -19.29 -0.15 -27.75
C CYS A 23 -20.49 -0.72 -28.51
N ALA A 24 -21.45 -1.31 -27.79
CA ALA A 24 -22.65 -1.91 -28.39
C ALA A 24 -23.51 -0.85 -29.10
N MET A 25 -23.74 0.29 -28.45
CA MET A 25 -24.51 1.38 -29.05
C MET A 25 -23.78 2.00 -30.24
N ARG A 26 -22.46 2.19 -30.14
CA ARG A 26 -21.65 2.69 -31.27
C ARG A 26 -21.79 1.78 -32.49
N ALA A 27 -21.71 0.47 -32.32
CA ALA A 27 -21.86 -0.49 -33.41
C ALA A 27 -23.23 -0.35 -34.11
N VAL A 28 -24.30 -0.15 -33.35
CA VAL A 28 -25.66 0.07 -33.89
C VAL A 28 -25.76 1.42 -34.61
N LEU A 29 -25.17 2.48 -34.08
CA LEU A 29 -25.16 3.80 -34.76
C LEU A 29 -24.41 3.73 -36.10
N GLU A 30 -23.28 3.02 -36.14
CA GLU A 30 -22.47 2.82 -37.37
C GLU A 30 -23.20 1.92 -38.39
N GLU A 31 -23.82 0.82 -37.95
CA GLU A 31 -24.50 -0.14 -38.83
C GLU A 31 -25.78 0.43 -39.46
N PHE A 32 -26.60 1.14 -38.67
CA PHE A 32 -27.89 1.69 -39.11
C PHE A 32 -27.81 3.17 -39.51
N ASN A 33 -26.62 3.77 -39.49
CA ASN A 33 -26.37 5.17 -39.82
C ASN A 33 -27.28 6.16 -39.05
N ILE A 34 -27.44 5.90 -37.75
CA ILE A 34 -28.27 6.71 -36.85
C ILE A 34 -27.43 7.87 -36.32
N SER A 35 -27.96 9.09 -36.37
CA SER A 35 -27.30 10.28 -35.87
C SER A 35 -27.52 10.41 -34.36
N GLY A 36 -26.43 10.38 -33.59
CA GLY A 36 -26.43 10.58 -32.14
C GLY A 36 -25.00 10.65 -31.61
N ILE A 37 -24.83 11.20 -30.41
CA ILE A 37 -23.52 11.32 -29.74
C ILE A 37 -23.52 10.41 -28.54
N ILE A 38 -22.52 9.52 -28.47
CA ILE A 38 -22.24 8.67 -27.31
C ILE A 38 -21.05 9.23 -26.57
N GLN A 39 -21.22 9.52 -25.28
CA GLN A 39 -20.12 9.92 -24.40
C GLN A 39 -20.01 8.93 -23.25
N LEU A 40 -18.78 8.58 -22.90
CA LEU A 40 -18.43 7.68 -21.80
C LEU A 40 -17.63 8.49 -20.77
N LEU A 41 -18.17 8.66 -19.57
CA LEU A 41 -17.56 9.49 -18.53
C LEU A 41 -16.89 8.66 -17.44
N GLY A 42 -15.56 8.77 -17.33
CA GLY A 42 -14.82 8.25 -16.19
C GLY A 42 -15.15 9.00 -14.90
N THR A 43 -15.74 8.31 -13.91
CA THR A 43 -16.21 8.93 -12.65
C THR A 43 -15.42 8.40 -11.46
N PRO A 44 -14.25 9.00 -11.15
CA PRO A 44 -13.37 8.50 -10.09
C PRO A 44 -13.96 8.74 -8.69
N ALA A 45 -13.42 8.02 -7.69
CA ALA A 45 -13.58 8.31 -6.27
C ALA A 45 -15.02 8.35 -5.71
N GLU A 46 -15.93 7.51 -6.22
CA GLU A 46 -17.32 7.43 -5.73
C GLU A 46 -17.44 7.01 -4.25
N GLU A 47 -16.58 6.11 -3.77
CA GLU A 47 -16.57 5.57 -2.38
C GLU A 47 -16.37 6.61 -1.26
N GLY A 48 -16.12 7.88 -1.59
CA GLY A 48 -15.96 8.94 -0.58
C GLY A 48 -15.32 10.24 -1.06
N GLY A 49 -14.85 10.29 -2.31
CA GLY A 49 -14.31 11.51 -2.92
C GLY A 49 -15.34 12.34 -3.69
N GLY A 50 -16.47 11.75 -4.11
CA GLY A 50 -17.56 12.48 -4.77
C GLY A 50 -17.20 12.98 -6.18
N GLY A 51 -16.43 12.21 -6.96
CA GLY A 51 -15.95 12.65 -8.27
C GLY A 51 -17.07 13.00 -9.25
N LYS A 52 -18.26 12.41 -9.12
CA LYS A 52 -19.42 12.79 -9.95
C LYS A 52 -19.94 14.18 -9.63
N CYS A 53 -19.91 14.57 -8.35
CA CYS A 53 -20.30 15.92 -7.93
C CYS A 53 -19.38 16.96 -8.57
N TYR A 54 -18.06 16.77 -8.52
CA TYR A 54 -17.11 17.67 -9.17
C TYR A 54 -17.30 17.77 -10.69
N LEU A 55 -17.54 16.63 -11.35
CA LEU A 55 -17.82 16.61 -12.79
C LEU A 55 -19.13 17.33 -13.13
N LEU A 56 -20.16 17.19 -12.29
CA LEU A 56 -21.41 17.93 -12.40
C LEU A 56 -21.19 19.43 -12.25
N ASP A 57 -20.48 19.85 -11.20
CA ASP A 57 -20.19 21.27 -10.91
C ASP A 57 -19.36 21.93 -12.03
N LYS A 58 -18.48 21.18 -12.70
CA LYS A 58 -17.68 21.64 -13.84
C LYS A 58 -18.42 21.57 -15.19
N GLY A 59 -19.69 21.17 -15.19
CA GLY A 59 -20.52 21.12 -16.39
C GLY A 59 -20.21 19.95 -17.31
N ALA A 60 -19.56 18.89 -16.85
CA ALA A 60 -19.29 17.71 -17.67
C ALA A 60 -20.57 17.01 -18.15
N TYR A 61 -21.67 17.19 -17.40
CA TYR A 61 -23.01 16.67 -17.68
C TYR A 61 -23.90 17.65 -18.45
N LYS A 62 -23.39 18.84 -18.77
CA LYS A 62 -24.14 19.86 -19.51
C LYS A 62 -24.49 19.32 -20.91
N ASP A 63 -25.72 19.57 -21.35
CA ASP A 63 -26.26 19.15 -22.65
C ASP A 63 -26.53 17.64 -22.83
N MET A 64 -26.41 16.83 -21.77
CA MET A 64 -26.77 15.41 -21.79
C MET A 64 -28.28 15.19 -21.69
N ALA A 65 -28.83 14.31 -22.52
CA ALA A 65 -30.26 14.02 -22.51
C ALA A 65 -30.65 12.87 -21.57
N ILE A 66 -29.82 11.83 -21.48
CA ILE A 66 -30.05 10.63 -20.66
C ILE A 66 -28.69 10.13 -20.16
N CYS A 67 -28.65 9.57 -18.95
CA CYS A 67 -27.46 8.96 -18.36
C CYS A 67 -27.80 7.55 -17.81
N LEU A 68 -27.09 6.54 -18.30
CA LEU A 68 -27.32 5.13 -17.93
C LEU A 68 -26.18 4.58 -17.07
N MET A 69 -26.50 3.90 -15.98
CA MET A 69 -25.55 3.19 -15.11
C MET A 69 -26.20 1.92 -14.54
N CYS A 70 -25.40 0.89 -14.26
CA CYS A 70 -25.79 -0.22 -13.40
C CYS A 70 -24.70 -0.46 -12.36
N HIS A 71 -25.04 -1.11 -11.25
CA HIS A 71 -24.06 -1.50 -10.26
C HIS A 71 -24.43 -2.88 -9.67
N PRO A 72 -23.43 -3.76 -9.45
CA PRO A 72 -23.69 -5.15 -9.07
C PRO A 72 -24.16 -5.25 -7.61
N ALA A 73 -25.04 -6.19 -7.30
CA ALA A 73 -25.63 -6.42 -5.95
C ALA A 73 -25.70 -7.90 -5.57
N PRO A 74 -25.81 -8.24 -4.27
CA PRO A 74 -26.29 -9.53 -3.81
C PRO A 74 -27.81 -9.62 -4.04
N GLY A 75 -28.24 -10.75 -4.58
CA GLY A 75 -29.64 -11.05 -4.85
C GLY A 75 -29.79 -12.40 -5.54
N PRO A 76 -31.03 -12.82 -5.85
CA PRO A 76 -31.27 -14.03 -6.62
C PRO A 76 -30.52 -14.05 -7.96
N THR A 77 -30.12 -15.24 -8.40
CA THR A 77 -29.39 -15.39 -9.67
C THR A 77 -30.27 -14.95 -10.85
N GLY A 78 -29.74 -14.06 -11.70
CA GLY A 78 -30.46 -13.57 -12.88
C GLY A 78 -31.59 -12.59 -12.57
N SER A 79 -31.61 -11.99 -11.37
CA SER A 79 -32.55 -10.91 -11.04
C SER A 79 -31.91 -9.53 -11.13
N VAL A 80 -32.70 -8.53 -11.52
CA VAL A 80 -32.33 -7.11 -11.46
C VAL A 80 -33.30 -6.34 -10.58
N SER A 81 -32.79 -5.38 -9.81
CA SER A 81 -33.57 -4.51 -8.92
C SER A 81 -33.58 -3.07 -9.41
N LEU A 82 -34.69 -2.37 -9.12
CA LEU A 82 -34.88 -0.95 -9.42
C LEU A 82 -35.15 -0.22 -8.09
N SER A 83 -34.11 -0.05 -7.27
CA SER A 83 -34.18 0.59 -5.95
C SER A 83 -33.52 1.99 -5.93
N GLY A 84 -33.96 2.87 -5.03
CA GLY A 84 -33.28 4.14 -4.75
C GLY A 84 -32.09 3.98 -3.78
N CYS A 85 -31.38 5.08 -3.51
CA CYS A 85 -30.29 5.17 -2.53
C CYS A 85 -30.50 6.35 -1.58
N LEU A 86 -29.86 6.30 -0.40
CA LEU A 86 -29.93 7.31 0.66
C LEU A 86 -29.09 8.55 0.35
N ALA A 87 -29.61 9.72 0.66
CA ALA A 87 -28.85 10.96 0.79
C ALA A 87 -27.88 10.85 1.99
N ALA A 88 -26.66 11.37 1.85
CA ALA A 88 -25.63 11.33 2.88
C ALA A 88 -24.78 12.60 2.93
N GLN A 89 -24.48 13.06 4.14
CA GLN A 89 -23.52 14.13 4.40
C GLN A 89 -22.41 13.60 5.30
N GLN A 90 -21.16 13.69 4.81
CA GLN A 90 -19.98 13.47 5.66
C GLN A 90 -19.51 14.81 6.23
N ALA A 91 -19.20 14.83 7.52
CA ALA A 91 -18.61 15.98 8.19
C ALA A 91 -17.64 15.52 9.29
N GLU A 92 -16.76 16.42 9.65
CA GLU A 92 -15.80 16.22 10.73
C GLU A 92 -15.72 17.48 11.60
N VAL A 93 -15.51 17.28 12.89
CA VAL A 93 -15.23 18.36 13.84
C VAL A 93 -13.90 18.09 14.53
N GLU A 94 -13.02 19.08 14.52
CA GLU A 94 -11.77 19.09 15.25
C GLU A 94 -11.95 19.94 16.51
N TYR A 95 -11.59 19.39 17.66
CA TYR A 95 -11.56 20.10 18.94
C TYR A 95 -10.12 20.37 19.35
N PHE A 96 -9.85 21.60 19.78
CA PHE A 96 -8.54 22.03 20.27
C PHE A 96 -8.66 22.56 21.70
N GLY A 97 -7.88 21.97 22.58
CA GLY A 97 -7.80 22.25 24.00
C GLY A 97 -6.38 22.58 24.45
N HIS A 98 -6.02 22.12 25.66
CA HIS A 98 -4.73 22.41 26.29
C HIS A 98 -4.28 21.24 27.15
N THR A 99 -3.06 20.76 26.94
CA THR A 99 -2.51 19.62 27.68
C THR A 99 -2.22 19.98 29.14
N ALA A 100 -2.47 19.04 30.04
CA ALA A 100 -2.05 19.11 31.43
C ALA A 100 -1.77 17.70 31.98
N HIS A 101 -1.04 17.61 33.10
CA HIS A 101 -0.81 16.31 33.74
C HIS A 101 -2.08 15.85 34.46
N ALA A 102 -2.67 14.75 33.98
CA ALA A 102 -4.02 14.33 34.36
C ALA A 102 -4.20 14.10 35.87
N ALA A 103 -3.16 13.66 36.58
CA ALA A 103 -3.20 13.44 38.02
C ALA A 103 -2.65 14.59 38.90
N LEU A 104 -1.85 15.49 38.32
CA LEU A 104 -1.09 16.48 39.11
C LEU A 104 -1.73 17.86 39.06
N SER A 105 -2.10 18.31 37.86
CA SER A 105 -2.72 19.62 37.64
C SER A 105 -3.83 19.58 36.57
N PRO A 106 -4.83 18.69 36.69
CA PRO A 106 -5.90 18.58 35.69
C PRO A 106 -6.71 19.86 35.48
N TRP A 107 -6.79 20.75 36.49
CA TRP A 107 -7.50 22.04 36.41
C TRP A 107 -6.84 23.06 35.48
N GLU A 108 -5.61 22.84 35.05
CA GLU A 108 -4.92 23.68 34.05
C GLU A 108 -5.24 23.24 32.62
N GLY A 109 -5.78 22.03 32.44
CA GLY A 109 -6.06 21.44 31.13
C GLY A 109 -7.43 21.81 30.56
N VAL A 110 -7.54 21.74 29.24
CA VAL A 110 -8.80 21.83 28.49
C VAL A 110 -8.88 20.58 27.63
N ASN A 111 -9.83 19.69 27.94
CA ASN A 111 -9.85 18.33 27.39
C ASN A 111 -10.62 18.23 26.07
N ALA A 112 -9.89 18.09 24.96
CA ALA A 112 -10.47 17.94 23.63
C ALA A 112 -11.17 16.59 23.43
N LEU A 113 -10.69 15.52 24.08
CA LEU A 113 -11.33 14.20 24.01
C LEU A 113 -12.71 14.22 24.68
N ASP A 114 -12.84 14.89 25.83
CA ASP A 114 -14.15 15.07 26.49
C ASP A 114 -15.12 15.85 25.59
N ALA A 115 -14.63 16.83 24.82
CA ALA A 115 -15.45 17.56 23.86
C ALA A 115 -15.99 16.63 22.76
N ALA A 116 -15.16 15.74 22.21
CA ALA A 116 -15.59 14.76 21.22
C ALA A 116 -16.61 13.74 21.81
N VAL A 117 -16.37 13.26 23.05
CA VAL A 117 -17.29 12.35 23.75
C VAL A 117 -18.62 13.01 24.05
N LEU A 118 -18.62 14.28 24.47
CA LEU A 118 -19.85 15.05 24.69
C LEU A 118 -20.60 15.29 23.37
N ALA A 119 -19.90 15.57 22.28
CA ALA A 119 -20.52 15.70 20.96
C ALA A 119 -21.26 14.42 20.55
N TYR A 120 -20.62 13.26 20.74
CA TYR A 120 -21.24 11.95 20.52
C TYR A 120 -22.45 11.71 21.43
N THR A 121 -22.33 12.09 22.70
CA THR A 121 -23.42 11.94 23.70
C THR A 121 -24.62 12.82 23.34
N ASN A 122 -24.38 14.07 22.95
CA ASN A 122 -25.43 15.00 22.49
C ASN A 122 -26.15 14.43 21.26
N ILE A 123 -25.41 13.88 20.29
CA ILE A 123 -25.98 13.21 19.13
C ILE A 123 -26.76 11.96 19.54
N SER A 124 -26.25 11.19 20.52
CA SER A 124 -26.94 10.01 21.03
C SER A 124 -28.31 10.36 21.63
N ALA A 125 -28.41 11.48 22.36
CA ALA A 125 -29.69 11.99 22.84
C ALA A 125 -30.59 12.45 21.69
N LEU A 126 -30.04 13.17 20.69
CA LEU A 126 -30.77 13.64 19.51
C LEU A 126 -31.41 12.50 18.70
N ARG A 127 -30.78 11.31 18.65
CA ARG A 127 -31.24 10.16 17.85
C ARG A 127 -32.69 9.76 18.13
N GLN A 128 -33.20 9.92 19.35
CA GLN A 128 -34.59 9.60 19.66
C GLN A 128 -35.59 10.53 18.94
N GLN A 129 -35.19 11.75 18.60
CA GLN A 129 -36.02 12.79 17.99
C GLN A 129 -35.72 12.94 16.49
N LEU A 130 -34.91 12.05 15.91
CA LEU A 130 -34.73 11.93 14.47
C LEU A 130 -35.80 10.98 13.89
N LYS A 131 -36.11 11.15 12.61
CA LYS A 131 -37.06 10.26 11.93
C LYS A 131 -36.47 8.83 11.82
N PRO A 132 -37.32 7.79 11.75
CA PRO A 132 -36.86 6.40 11.65
C PRO A 132 -35.98 6.08 10.44
N ASN A 133 -36.05 6.89 9.38
CA ASN A 133 -35.23 6.78 8.17
C ASN A 133 -33.86 7.50 8.26
N VAL A 134 -33.58 8.22 9.36
CA VAL A 134 -32.32 8.96 9.54
C VAL A 134 -31.32 8.16 10.38
N ARG A 135 -30.05 8.14 9.97
CA ARG A 135 -28.94 7.54 10.74
C ARG A 135 -27.82 8.54 10.91
N VAL A 136 -27.27 8.60 12.13
CA VAL A 136 -26.07 9.39 12.45
C VAL A 136 -25.07 8.49 13.15
N HIS A 137 -23.88 8.32 12.57
CA HIS A 137 -22.83 7.44 13.08
C HIS A 137 -21.44 8.03 12.79
N GLY A 138 -20.44 7.69 13.61
CA GLY A 138 -19.11 8.28 13.52
C GLY A 138 -18.08 7.59 14.40
N ILE A 139 -16.83 8.02 14.26
CA ILE A 139 -15.66 7.53 15.00
C ILE A 139 -14.82 8.70 15.50
N PHE A 140 -14.02 8.44 16.53
CA PHE A 140 -13.03 9.38 17.06
C PHE A 140 -11.64 9.08 16.50
N GLU A 141 -10.87 10.13 16.30
CA GLU A 141 -9.44 10.09 15.96
C GLU A 141 -8.70 11.06 16.88
N GLY A 142 -7.46 10.72 17.19
CA GLY A 142 -6.66 11.40 18.21
C GLY A 142 -5.20 11.53 17.80
N ARG A 143 -4.48 12.39 18.52
CA ARG A 143 -3.03 12.55 18.37
C ARG A 143 -2.37 12.37 19.74
N ASP A 144 -1.35 11.50 19.79
CA ASP A 144 -0.46 11.33 20.95
C ASP A 144 -1.18 11.11 22.29
N TRP A 145 -2.34 10.44 22.27
CA TRP A 145 -3.14 10.18 23.47
C TRP A 145 -2.41 9.26 24.44
N ALA A 146 -2.21 9.75 25.66
CA ALA A 146 -1.65 9.00 26.78
C ALA A 146 -2.54 9.16 28.01
N THR A 147 -2.70 8.10 28.80
CA THR A 147 -3.62 8.09 29.95
C THR A 147 -3.26 9.09 31.05
N ASN A 148 -2.00 9.55 31.10
CA ASN A 148 -1.47 10.49 32.08
C ASN A 148 -1.48 11.95 31.61
N ILE A 149 -1.94 12.24 30.39
CA ILE A 149 -1.94 13.57 29.78
C ILE A 149 -3.36 13.91 29.32
N ILE A 150 -3.86 15.09 29.68
CA ILE A 150 -5.13 15.61 29.16
C ILE A 150 -4.98 15.87 27.65
N PRO A 151 -5.80 15.25 26.77
CA PRO A 151 -5.70 15.46 25.33
C PRO A 151 -6.02 16.90 24.92
N ASP A 152 -5.11 17.52 24.17
CA ASP A 152 -5.31 18.85 23.57
C ASP A 152 -5.92 18.80 22.16
N TYR A 153 -5.98 17.63 21.53
CA TYR A 153 -6.58 17.44 20.22
C TYR A 153 -7.44 16.17 20.16
N ALA A 154 -8.64 16.31 19.59
CA ALA A 154 -9.50 15.21 19.22
C ALA A 154 -10.33 15.56 17.99
N LYS A 155 -10.52 14.60 17.09
CA LYS A 155 -11.31 14.73 15.88
C LYS A 155 -12.46 13.74 15.90
N TYR A 156 -13.68 14.22 15.64
CA TYR A 156 -14.86 13.36 15.49
C TYR A 156 -15.35 13.41 14.04
N MET A 157 -15.26 12.26 13.36
CA MET A 157 -15.70 12.08 11.97
C MET A 157 -17.04 11.37 11.95
N PHE A 158 -18.04 11.94 11.28
CA PHE A 158 -19.39 11.40 11.29
C PHE A 158 -20.11 11.54 9.95
N TRP A 159 -21.16 10.74 9.80
CA TRP A 159 -22.06 10.71 8.66
C TRP A 159 -23.51 10.92 9.13
N VAL A 160 -24.28 11.66 8.35
CA VAL A 160 -25.74 11.78 8.48
C VAL A 160 -26.37 11.25 7.20
N ARG A 161 -27.20 10.20 7.30
CA ARG A 161 -27.85 9.53 6.16
C ARG A 161 -29.37 9.56 6.30
N SER A 162 -30.10 9.67 5.19
CA SER A 162 -31.56 9.56 5.13
C SER A 162 -32.05 9.09 3.76
N THR A 163 -33.24 8.51 3.68
CA THR A 163 -33.90 8.15 2.41
C THR A 163 -34.33 9.36 1.57
N SER A 164 -34.24 10.58 2.12
CA SER A 164 -34.58 11.82 1.45
C SER A 164 -33.60 12.93 1.82
N ARG A 165 -33.14 13.70 0.83
CA ARG A 165 -32.31 14.90 1.01
C ARG A 165 -32.92 15.87 2.03
N ALA A 166 -34.21 16.15 1.96
CA ALA A 166 -34.86 17.11 2.86
C ALA A 166 -34.76 16.68 4.33
N ASP A 167 -34.94 15.38 4.59
CA ASP A 167 -34.81 14.80 5.92
C ASP A 167 -33.34 14.77 6.39
N GLN A 168 -32.41 14.49 5.47
CA GLN A 168 -30.97 14.50 5.75
C GLN A 168 -30.49 15.91 6.14
N GLU A 169 -30.84 16.94 5.37
CA GLU A 169 -30.49 18.33 5.64
C GLU A 169 -31.10 18.83 6.96
N ALA A 170 -32.38 18.52 7.20
CA ALA A 170 -33.05 18.86 8.45
C ALA A 170 -32.38 18.20 9.66
N ALA A 171 -31.93 16.95 9.52
CA ALA A 171 -31.18 16.27 10.56
C ALA A 171 -29.78 16.88 10.77
N PHE A 172 -29.06 17.20 9.69
CA PHE A 172 -27.73 17.78 9.76
C PHE A 172 -27.72 19.14 10.47
N LYS A 173 -28.70 20.00 10.17
CA LYS A 173 -28.90 21.29 10.87
C LYS A 173 -29.11 21.13 12.38
N ARG A 174 -29.64 19.99 12.83
CA ARG A 174 -29.84 19.68 14.26
C ARG A 174 -28.60 19.07 14.91
N VAL A 175 -27.73 18.44 14.13
CA VAL A 175 -26.45 17.88 14.61
C VAL A 175 -25.43 18.99 14.88
N LEU A 176 -25.40 20.05 14.06
CA LEU A 176 -24.43 21.16 14.22
C LEU A 176 -24.43 21.77 15.64
N PRO A 177 -25.58 22.17 16.24
CA PRO A 177 -25.61 22.67 17.62
C PRO A 177 -25.11 21.67 18.66
N CYS A 178 -25.24 20.35 18.43
CA CYS A 178 -24.73 19.33 19.34
C CYS A 178 -23.19 19.34 19.41
N LEU A 179 -22.53 19.63 18.28
CA LEU A 179 -21.07 19.72 18.18
C LEU A 179 -20.55 21.00 18.84
N GLU A 180 -21.22 22.13 18.57
CA GLU A 180 -20.90 23.44 19.13
C GLU A 180 -21.11 23.48 20.65
N ALA A 181 -22.19 22.87 21.14
CA ALA A 181 -22.47 22.76 22.57
C ALA A 181 -21.37 22.00 23.33
N ALA A 182 -20.79 20.98 22.70
CA ALA A 182 -19.71 20.20 23.31
C ALA A 182 -18.39 21.00 23.42
N ALA A 183 -18.06 21.79 22.39
CA ALA A 183 -16.94 22.74 22.47
C ALA A 183 -17.16 23.75 23.61
N LYS A 184 -18.37 24.34 23.65
CA LYS A 184 -18.72 25.34 24.67
C LYS A 184 -18.71 24.78 26.09
N ALA A 185 -19.20 23.55 26.29
CA ALA A 185 -19.25 22.90 27.60
C ALA A 185 -17.85 22.59 28.16
N THR A 186 -16.89 22.31 27.29
CA THR A 186 -15.52 21.92 27.68
C THR A 186 -14.53 23.07 27.65
N GLY A 187 -14.90 24.23 27.11
CA GLY A 187 -13.98 25.34 26.88
C GLY A 187 -13.04 25.14 25.69
N CYS A 188 -13.26 24.11 24.86
CA CYS A 188 -12.46 23.87 23.66
C CYS A 188 -12.82 24.86 22.55
N SER A 189 -11.81 25.19 21.72
CA SER A 189 -12.09 25.74 20.40
C SER A 189 -12.39 24.60 19.43
N HIS A 190 -13.12 24.88 18.34
CA HIS A 190 -13.52 23.84 17.39
C HIS A 190 -13.51 24.34 15.95
N LYS A 191 -13.38 23.40 15.02
CA LYS A 191 -13.47 23.63 13.57
C LYS A 191 -14.32 22.54 12.94
N ILE A 192 -15.43 22.91 12.30
CA ILE A 192 -16.30 21.99 11.58
C ILE A 192 -15.96 22.06 10.10
N THR A 193 -15.71 20.91 9.49
CA THR A 193 -15.45 20.78 8.05
C THR A 193 -16.49 19.83 7.46
N THR A 194 -17.24 20.31 6.46
CA THR A 194 -18.22 19.52 5.71
C THR A 194 -17.65 19.12 4.36
N LYS A 195 -17.78 17.84 3.99
CA LYS A 195 -17.42 17.34 2.65
C LYS A 195 -18.62 17.45 1.69
N HIS A 196 -18.44 17.05 0.43
CA HIS A 196 -19.52 17.05 -0.55
C HIS A 196 -20.71 16.19 -0.09
N GLN A 197 -21.92 16.72 -0.29
CA GLN A 197 -23.18 16.06 0.00
C GLN A 197 -23.51 15.07 -1.13
N PHE A 198 -23.90 13.86 -0.77
CA PHE A 198 -24.49 12.88 -1.69
C PHE A 198 -26.01 12.96 -1.58
N LEU A 199 -26.69 13.11 -2.72
CA LEU A 199 -28.15 13.19 -2.77
C LEU A 199 -28.78 11.79 -2.90
N ASP A 200 -30.08 11.67 -2.62
CA ASP A 200 -30.83 10.46 -2.91
C ASP A 200 -30.98 10.23 -4.42
N ILE A 201 -31.15 8.99 -4.85
CA ILE A 201 -31.31 8.66 -6.28
C ILE A 201 -32.78 8.82 -6.71
N ARG A 202 -33.01 9.63 -7.74
CA ARG A 202 -34.28 9.75 -8.45
C ARG A 202 -34.29 8.84 -9.68
N GLN A 203 -35.01 7.72 -9.57
CA GLN A 203 -35.19 6.78 -10.68
C GLN A 203 -36.19 7.33 -11.70
N ASN A 204 -35.84 7.27 -13.00
CA ASN A 204 -36.79 7.54 -14.06
C ASN A 204 -37.63 6.28 -14.34
N LYS A 205 -38.96 6.39 -14.18
CA LYS A 205 -39.86 5.24 -14.27
C LYS A 205 -39.94 4.68 -15.68
N ALA A 206 -40.09 5.53 -16.70
CA ALA A 206 -40.13 5.10 -18.10
C ALA A 206 -38.87 4.33 -18.53
N LEU A 207 -37.67 4.83 -18.17
CA LEU A 207 -36.42 4.12 -18.43
C LEU A 207 -36.37 2.78 -17.66
N GLY A 208 -36.72 2.80 -16.37
CA GLY A 208 -36.70 1.61 -15.51
C GLY A 208 -37.64 0.50 -16.00
N ASP A 209 -38.85 0.87 -16.42
CA ASP A 209 -39.85 -0.06 -16.95
C ASP A 209 -39.37 -0.70 -18.27
N GLU A 210 -38.66 0.05 -19.12
CA GLU A 210 -38.12 -0.47 -20.36
C GLU A 210 -36.98 -1.47 -20.15
N VAL A 211 -36.05 -1.16 -19.24
CA VAL A 211 -35.00 -2.12 -18.85
C VAL A 211 -35.63 -3.38 -18.26
N ALA A 212 -36.64 -3.22 -17.38
CA ALA A 212 -37.38 -4.32 -16.79
C ALA A 212 -38.06 -5.20 -17.85
N ARG A 213 -38.65 -4.58 -18.90
CA ARG A 213 -39.27 -5.29 -20.02
C ARG A 213 -38.25 -6.13 -20.79
N ILE A 214 -37.09 -5.56 -21.11
CA ILE A 214 -36.05 -6.26 -21.89
C ILE A 214 -35.47 -7.43 -21.07
N ILE A 215 -35.19 -7.21 -19.79
CA ILE A 215 -34.66 -8.26 -18.90
C ILE A 215 -35.67 -9.39 -18.72
N ARG A 216 -36.95 -9.08 -18.43
CA ARG A 216 -38.04 -10.07 -18.34
C ARG A 216 -38.20 -10.90 -19.60
N SER A 217 -37.97 -10.30 -20.76
CA SER A 217 -38.17 -11.00 -22.03
C SER A 217 -36.99 -11.89 -22.46
N ARG A 218 -35.78 -11.65 -21.96
CA ARG A 218 -34.56 -12.29 -22.52
C ARG A 218 -33.57 -12.86 -21.50
N TYR A 219 -33.52 -12.33 -20.27
CA TYR A 219 -32.38 -12.56 -19.39
C TYR A 219 -32.74 -12.98 -17.95
N GLY A 220 -33.97 -12.73 -17.46
CA GLY A 220 -34.37 -13.18 -16.13
C GLY A 220 -35.54 -12.41 -15.49
N ALA A 221 -35.68 -12.48 -14.16
CA ALA A 221 -36.77 -11.84 -13.43
C ALA A 221 -36.38 -10.44 -12.91
N ILE A 222 -37.39 -9.65 -12.51
CA ILE A 222 -37.16 -8.38 -11.78
C ILE A 222 -37.53 -8.63 -10.33
N ASP A 223 -36.59 -8.30 -9.43
CA ASP A 223 -36.74 -8.43 -8.00
C ASP A 223 -36.94 -7.04 -7.38
N TYR A 224 -37.93 -6.91 -6.49
CA TYR A 224 -38.23 -5.66 -5.78
C TYR A 224 -37.99 -5.78 -4.26
N GLU A 225 -37.62 -6.97 -3.78
CA GLU A 225 -37.30 -7.25 -2.37
C GLU A 225 -35.80 -7.06 -2.09
N TRP A 226 -34.93 -7.51 -3.01
CA TRP A 226 -33.47 -7.47 -2.88
C TRP A 226 -32.86 -6.28 -3.64
N GLY A 227 -31.98 -5.49 -3.01
CA GLY A 227 -31.34 -4.30 -3.61
C GLY A 227 -30.72 -3.34 -2.57
N ILE A 228 -29.93 -2.32 -2.98
CA ILE A 228 -29.30 -1.36 -2.04
C ILE A 228 -30.18 -0.18 -1.65
N LYS A 229 -31.37 -0.47 -1.16
CA LYS A 229 -32.27 0.56 -0.62
C LYS A 229 -31.63 1.45 0.48
N ASP A 230 -30.52 1.01 1.10
CA ASP A 230 -29.89 1.66 2.26
C ASP A 230 -28.41 2.13 2.08
N ALA A 231 -27.83 2.18 0.88
CA ALA A 231 -26.50 2.82 0.66
C ALA A 231 -26.58 4.19 -0.01
N SER A 232 -25.44 4.85 -0.20
CA SER A 232 -25.32 6.23 -0.67
C SER A 232 -24.23 6.34 -1.72
N THR A 233 -24.50 7.05 -2.81
CA THR A 233 -23.57 7.24 -3.93
C THR A 233 -23.65 8.67 -4.46
N ASP A 234 -22.52 9.18 -4.98
CA ASP A 234 -22.45 10.50 -5.62
C ASP A 234 -23.24 10.58 -6.94
N PHE A 235 -23.72 9.44 -7.44
CA PHE A 235 -24.61 9.38 -8.62
C PHE A 235 -25.99 9.97 -8.34
N GLY A 236 -26.45 9.98 -7.09
CA GLY A 236 -27.69 10.67 -6.68
C GLY A 236 -27.72 12.12 -7.17
N ASN A 237 -26.59 12.83 -7.08
CA ASN A 237 -26.46 14.22 -7.52
C ASN A 237 -26.72 14.39 -9.03
N VAL A 238 -26.33 13.42 -9.85
CA VAL A 238 -26.54 13.44 -11.31
C VAL A 238 -28.03 13.24 -11.64
N THR A 239 -28.74 12.43 -10.85
CA THR A 239 -30.16 12.11 -11.07
C THR A 239 -31.10 13.31 -10.92
N TYR A 240 -30.65 14.37 -10.24
CA TYR A 240 -31.38 15.63 -10.15
C TYR A 240 -31.22 16.52 -11.38
N ALA A 241 -30.17 16.30 -12.17
CA ALA A 241 -29.87 17.09 -13.36
C ALA A 241 -30.39 16.45 -14.65
N ILE A 242 -30.40 15.11 -14.73
CA ILE A 242 -30.64 14.33 -15.96
C ILE A 242 -31.47 13.06 -15.62
N PRO A 243 -32.32 12.53 -16.52
CA PRO A 243 -32.98 11.23 -16.36
C PRO A 243 -31.96 10.09 -16.25
N THR A 244 -32.09 9.25 -15.23
CA THR A 244 -31.13 8.16 -14.96
C THR A 244 -31.74 6.89 -14.38
N ILE A 245 -30.98 5.79 -14.43
CA ILE A 245 -31.20 4.53 -13.71
C ILE A 245 -29.93 4.17 -12.91
N VAL A 246 -30.11 3.57 -11.72
CA VAL A 246 -29.05 2.96 -10.89
C VAL A 246 -29.52 1.63 -10.28
N ASP A 247 -28.59 0.73 -9.95
CA ASP A 247 -28.88 -0.54 -9.23
C ASP A 247 -27.74 -0.94 -8.26
N GLY A 248 -28.06 -1.52 -7.07
CA GLY A 248 -27.40 -2.73 -6.53
C GLY A 248 -25.98 -2.69 -5.92
N GLY A 249 -25.61 -3.32 -4.75
CA GLY A 249 -24.40 -2.94 -3.95
C GLY A 249 -23.98 -3.78 -2.73
N ASN A 250 -22.90 -3.38 -2.03
CA ASN A 250 -21.71 -4.24 -1.84
C ASN A 250 -20.90 -3.96 -0.54
N HIS A 251 -19.61 -4.40 -0.46
CA HIS A 251 -18.58 -4.18 0.60
C HIS A 251 -18.22 -5.40 1.48
N THR A 252 -18.02 -6.58 0.89
CA THR A 252 -17.40 -7.72 1.59
C THR A 252 -16.31 -8.38 0.76
N SER A 253 -15.33 -9.03 1.41
CA SER A 253 -14.28 -9.80 0.70
C SER A 253 -14.84 -10.97 -0.10
N ALA A 254 -16.01 -11.50 0.29
CA ALA A 254 -16.73 -12.48 -0.51
C ALA A 254 -17.26 -11.87 -1.81
N PHE A 255 -17.74 -10.62 -1.74
CA PHE A 255 -18.23 -9.88 -2.91
C PHE A 255 -17.12 -9.52 -3.89
N GLU A 256 -15.92 -9.19 -3.41
CA GLU A 256 -14.74 -8.98 -4.27
C GLU A 256 -14.44 -10.23 -5.13
N LYS A 257 -14.46 -11.42 -4.51
CA LYS A 257 -14.25 -12.69 -5.22
C LYS A 257 -15.38 -12.99 -6.19
N ALA A 258 -16.63 -12.74 -5.79
CA ALA A 258 -17.80 -12.93 -6.65
C ALA A 258 -17.78 -11.99 -7.86
N ALA A 259 -17.34 -10.73 -7.68
CA ALA A 259 -17.26 -9.75 -8.76
C ALA A 259 -16.18 -10.07 -9.82
N ALA A 260 -15.29 -11.02 -9.55
CA ALA A 260 -14.25 -11.45 -10.48
C ALA A 260 -14.60 -12.74 -11.25
N THR A 261 -15.75 -13.37 -10.99
CA THR A 261 -16.10 -14.64 -11.63
C THR A 261 -16.59 -14.45 -13.07
N VAL A 262 -16.43 -15.50 -13.89
CA VAL A 262 -16.89 -15.50 -15.28
C VAL A 262 -18.42 -15.38 -15.35
N GLU A 263 -19.12 -15.95 -14.38
CA GLU A 263 -20.57 -15.84 -14.25
C GLU A 263 -20.99 -14.39 -14.00
N ALA A 264 -20.28 -13.65 -13.15
CA ALA A 264 -20.54 -12.24 -12.90
C ALA A 264 -20.24 -11.38 -14.14
N HIS A 265 -19.18 -11.70 -14.90
CA HIS A 265 -18.89 -11.05 -16.18
C HIS A 265 -19.99 -11.33 -17.22
N SER A 266 -20.50 -12.56 -17.31
CA SER A 266 -21.59 -12.92 -18.22
C SER A 266 -22.88 -12.18 -17.86
N ALA A 267 -23.26 -12.17 -16.58
CA ALA A 267 -24.42 -11.43 -16.10
C ALA A 267 -24.29 -9.91 -16.35
N CYS A 268 -23.09 -9.36 -16.15
CA CYS A 268 -22.78 -7.97 -16.47
C CYS A 268 -23.00 -7.66 -17.96
N LEU A 269 -22.57 -8.56 -18.86
CA LEU A 269 -22.80 -8.40 -20.30
C LEU A 269 -24.28 -8.49 -20.69
N ASP A 270 -25.06 -9.34 -20.02
CA ASP A 270 -26.50 -9.46 -20.30
C ASP A 270 -27.28 -8.21 -19.88
N VAL A 271 -26.95 -7.61 -18.73
CA VAL A 271 -27.50 -6.31 -18.31
C VAL A 271 -27.02 -5.20 -19.25
N SER A 272 -25.76 -5.24 -19.70
CA SER A 272 -25.21 -4.26 -20.65
C SER A 272 -25.97 -4.28 -21.97
N LYS A 273 -26.36 -5.45 -22.49
CA LYS A 273 -27.20 -5.55 -23.70
C LYS A 273 -28.58 -4.91 -23.48
N ALA A 274 -29.17 -5.09 -22.31
CA ALA A 274 -30.46 -4.48 -21.98
C ALA A 274 -30.36 -2.94 -21.91
N LEU A 275 -29.34 -2.42 -21.22
CA LEU A 275 -29.07 -0.98 -21.16
C LEU A 275 -28.79 -0.37 -22.53
N ALA A 276 -28.01 -1.04 -23.38
CA ALA A 276 -27.71 -0.58 -24.74
C ALA A 276 -28.97 -0.51 -25.60
N ALA A 277 -29.85 -1.50 -25.49
CA ALA A 277 -31.13 -1.50 -26.21
C ALA A 277 -32.07 -0.38 -25.72
N THR A 278 -32.15 -0.12 -24.41
CA THR A 278 -32.91 1.02 -23.86
C THR A 278 -32.34 2.35 -24.33
N GLY A 279 -31.01 2.49 -24.32
CA GLY A 279 -30.33 3.69 -24.83
C GLY A 279 -30.62 3.94 -26.31
N ILE A 280 -30.47 2.93 -27.17
CA ILE A 280 -30.81 3.05 -28.59
C ILE A 280 -32.28 3.42 -28.78
N ARG A 281 -33.21 2.78 -28.04
CA ARG A 281 -34.63 3.12 -28.12
C ARG A 281 -34.85 4.61 -27.82
N ALA A 282 -34.22 5.12 -26.77
CA ALA A 282 -34.35 6.54 -26.42
C ALA A 282 -33.74 7.51 -27.45
N LEU A 283 -32.87 7.04 -28.36
CA LEU A 283 -32.35 7.84 -29.49
C LEU A 283 -33.24 7.80 -30.73
N ILE A 284 -33.98 6.71 -30.95
CA ILE A 284 -34.74 6.49 -32.19
C ILE A 284 -36.25 6.70 -32.04
N ASP A 285 -36.75 6.62 -30.81
CA ASP A 285 -38.17 6.68 -30.45
C ASP A 285 -38.44 8.01 -29.72
N ASP A 286 -38.84 9.02 -30.49
CA ASP A 286 -39.15 10.35 -29.96
C ASP A 286 -40.32 10.33 -28.96
N GLU A 287 -41.27 9.41 -29.08
CA GLU A 287 -42.39 9.27 -28.16
C GLU A 287 -41.88 8.78 -26.79
N PHE A 288 -41.06 7.74 -26.79
CA PHE A 288 -40.40 7.24 -25.58
C PHE A 288 -39.46 8.28 -24.97
N PHE A 289 -38.69 9.01 -25.77
CA PHE A 289 -37.82 10.08 -25.28
C PHE A 289 -38.61 11.19 -24.55
N ASN A 290 -39.76 11.58 -25.10
CA ASN A 290 -40.62 12.60 -24.48
C ASN A 290 -41.27 12.09 -23.18
N GLU A 291 -41.62 10.80 -23.10
CA GLU A 291 -42.10 10.16 -21.86
C GLU A 291 -41.03 10.21 -20.77
N VAL A 292 -39.79 9.83 -21.11
CA VAL A 292 -38.63 9.88 -20.21
C VAL A 292 -38.39 11.30 -19.67
N ARG A 293 -38.50 12.31 -20.53
CA ARG A 293 -38.34 13.72 -20.12
C ARG A 293 -39.49 14.20 -19.24
N SER A 294 -40.73 13.83 -19.56
CA SER A 294 -41.91 14.20 -18.77
C SER A 294 -41.85 13.63 -17.35
N ASP A 295 -41.34 12.41 -17.17
CA ASP A 295 -41.16 11.79 -15.85
C ASP A 295 -40.15 12.55 -14.98
N LEU A 296 -39.09 13.11 -15.58
CA LEU A 296 -38.14 13.96 -14.88
C LEU A 296 -38.80 15.28 -14.44
N ASP A 297 -39.50 15.95 -15.35
CA ASP A 297 -40.16 17.24 -15.09
C ASP A 297 -41.27 17.10 -14.03
N ALA A 298 -42.01 15.98 -14.05
CA ALA A 298 -43.06 15.68 -13.06
C ALA A 298 -42.51 15.44 -11.64
N THR A 299 -41.27 14.98 -11.52
CA THR A 299 -40.56 14.80 -10.24
C THR A 299 -39.71 16.03 -9.83
N ALA A 300 -39.59 17.03 -10.71
CA ALA A 300 -38.82 18.27 -10.51
C ALA A 300 -39.58 19.41 -9.82
N CYS A 301 -40.72 19.16 -9.16
CA CYS A 301 -41.45 20.20 -8.43
C CYS A 301 -40.69 20.64 -7.16
N THR A 302 -39.77 21.61 -7.30
CA THR A 302 -39.75 22.93 -6.64
C THR A 302 -38.50 23.70 -7.08
N SER A 303 -38.72 24.95 -7.44
CA SER A 303 -37.88 25.97 -8.09
C SER A 303 -36.60 26.43 -7.36
N ASP A 304 -35.91 25.59 -6.58
CA ASP A 304 -34.79 26.05 -5.72
C ASP A 304 -33.38 25.81 -6.30
N LEU A 305 -33.23 24.93 -7.30
CA LEU A 305 -31.91 24.43 -7.73
C LEU A 305 -31.11 25.43 -8.59
N LEU A 306 -31.79 26.22 -9.44
CA LEU A 306 -31.14 27.24 -10.25
C LEU A 306 -30.71 28.46 -9.41
N GLU A 307 -31.49 28.81 -8.38
CA GLU A 307 -31.18 29.93 -7.48
C GLU A 307 -30.03 29.60 -6.51
N GLN A 308 -29.95 28.38 -5.99
CA GLN A 308 -28.86 27.99 -5.09
C GLN A 308 -27.52 27.86 -5.82
N VAL A 309 -27.51 27.27 -7.03
CA VAL A 309 -26.28 27.15 -7.82
C VAL A 309 -25.77 28.54 -8.22
N GLN A 310 -26.63 29.48 -8.62
CA GLN A 310 -26.22 30.85 -8.92
C GLN A 310 -25.62 31.57 -7.71
N LYS A 311 -26.11 31.31 -6.49
CA LYS A 311 -25.60 31.91 -5.27
C LYS A 311 -24.18 31.44 -4.91
N THR A 312 -23.90 30.15 -5.10
CA THR A 312 -22.55 29.59 -4.87
C THR A 312 -21.53 30.10 -5.91
N PHE A 313 -21.98 30.44 -7.12
CA PHE A 313 -21.12 31.04 -8.16
C PHE A 313 -20.71 32.50 -7.89
N GLU A 314 -21.46 33.25 -7.07
CA GLU A 314 -21.10 34.63 -6.72
C GLU A 314 -20.06 34.71 -5.59
N GLU A 315 -19.94 33.68 -4.76
CA GLU A 315 -19.07 33.69 -3.57
C GLU A 315 -17.61 33.22 -3.87
N ASP A 316 -17.37 32.37 -4.88
CA ASP A 316 -16.03 31.84 -5.20
C ASP A 316 -15.33 32.56 -6.37
N LYS A 317 -15.09 33.86 -6.20
CA LYS A 317 -14.43 34.73 -7.19
C LYS A 317 -12.89 34.66 -7.19
N ILE A 318 -12.30 33.53 -6.80
CA ILE A 318 -10.84 33.34 -6.73
C ILE A 318 -10.50 31.97 -7.30
N LEU A 319 -10.25 31.90 -8.62
CA LEU A 319 -9.41 30.93 -9.33
C LEU A 319 -9.70 31.03 -10.83
N ARG A 320 -9.36 32.18 -11.41
CA ARG A 320 -9.08 32.30 -12.85
C ARG A 320 -7.64 32.73 -13.00
N ASP A 321 -6.73 31.76 -13.02
CA ASP A 321 -5.53 31.91 -13.83
C ASP A 321 -4.82 30.58 -14.04
N LYS A 322 -4.39 30.38 -15.29
CA LYS A 322 -3.47 29.34 -15.82
C LYS A 322 -4.07 27.96 -16.13
N ASP A 323 -4.47 27.78 -17.39
CA ASP A 323 -3.82 26.80 -18.28
C ASP A 323 -4.39 26.86 -19.71
N GLU A 324 -3.59 27.36 -20.66
CA GLU A 324 -3.94 27.46 -22.09
C GLU A 324 -4.14 26.09 -22.78
N LYS A 325 -3.80 24.98 -22.12
CA LYS A 325 -4.08 23.62 -22.64
C LYS A 325 -5.56 23.23 -22.59
N ILE A 326 -6.39 23.92 -21.80
CA ILE A 326 -7.84 23.65 -21.68
C ILE A 326 -8.64 24.32 -22.81
N LEU A 327 -8.11 25.38 -23.44
CA LEU A 327 -8.76 26.08 -24.55
C LEU A 327 -8.78 25.29 -25.87
N GLY A 328 -8.00 24.21 -25.99
CA GLY A 328 -8.01 23.31 -27.15
C GLY A 328 -9.23 22.39 -27.23
N ILE A 329 -9.85 22.07 -26.09
CA ILE A 329 -11.05 21.21 -26.02
C ILE A 329 -12.33 22.02 -26.29
N LEU A 330 -12.30 23.33 -26.04
CA LEU A 330 -13.46 24.22 -26.20
C LEU A 330 -13.78 24.65 -27.64
N ARG A 331 -12.98 24.25 -28.64
CA ARG A 331 -13.21 24.61 -30.06
C ARG A 331 -14.10 23.65 -30.85
N ILE A 332 -14.67 22.61 -30.23
CA ILE A 332 -15.61 21.68 -30.89
C ILE A 332 -17.09 22.13 -30.73
N LEU A 333 -17.37 23.17 -29.94
CA LEU A 333 -18.74 23.54 -29.52
C LEU A 333 -19.38 24.73 -30.26
N GLU A 334 -19.00 24.99 -31.51
CA GLU A 334 -19.70 25.99 -32.34
C GLU A 334 -20.41 25.32 -33.52
N SER A 335 -21.55 24.70 -33.26
CA SER A 335 -22.56 24.35 -34.28
C SER A 335 -23.97 24.31 -33.65
N PRO A 336 -25.02 24.78 -34.36
CA PRO A 336 -26.37 24.93 -33.79
C PRO A 336 -27.13 23.59 -33.63
N PRO A 337 -28.23 23.56 -32.84
CA PRO A 337 -28.76 22.33 -32.26
C PRO A 337 -29.66 21.58 -33.25
N SER A 338 -29.19 20.44 -33.74
CA SER A 338 -30.08 19.42 -34.29
C SER A 338 -29.49 18.02 -34.07
N ARG A 339 -30.21 17.22 -33.27
CA ARG A 339 -30.03 15.80 -32.90
C ARG A 339 -29.22 15.48 -31.64
N GLN A 340 -29.98 15.49 -30.53
CA GLN A 340 -30.00 14.63 -29.32
C GLN A 340 -28.70 13.87 -28.94
N TYR A 341 -28.19 14.20 -27.74
CA TYR A 341 -26.97 13.65 -27.11
C TYR A 341 -27.33 12.54 -26.11
N LEU A 342 -26.81 11.32 -26.26
CA LEU A 342 -27.05 10.20 -25.32
C LEU A 342 -25.74 9.73 -24.67
N VAL A 343 -25.62 9.84 -23.35
CA VAL A 343 -24.38 9.51 -22.64
C VAL A 343 -24.57 8.27 -21.78
N ILE A 344 -23.61 7.36 -21.86
CA ILE A 344 -23.55 6.15 -21.04
C ILE A 344 -22.52 6.43 -19.96
N VAL A 345 -22.94 6.42 -18.69
CA VAL A 345 -22.00 6.62 -17.58
C VAL A 345 -21.48 5.26 -17.16
N GLY A 346 -20.39 4.86 -17.80
CA GLY A 346 -19.52 3.80 -17.32
C GLY A 346 -18.42 4.35 -16.44
N PHE A 347 -18.12 3.67 -15.34
CA PHE A 347 -16.92 3.96 -14.58
C PHE A 347 -15.68 3.69 -15.43
N ILE A 348 -15.14 4.69 -16.12
CA ILE A 348 -13.75 4.61 -16.51
C ILE A 348 -12.91 5.04 -15.31
N ASN A 349 -12.42 4.07 -14.53
CA ASN A 349 -11.10 4.28 -13.94
C ASN A 349 -10.13 4.25 -15.12
N ILE A 350 -9.84 5.43 -15.69
CA ILE A 350 -8.71 5.55 -16.61
C ILE A 350 -7.46 5.41 -15.75
N TRP A 351 -7.03 4.17 -15.55
CA TRP A 351 -5.62 3.91 -15.73
C TRP A 351 -5.46 3.59 -17.21
N LEU A 352 -4.71 4.44 -17.90
CA LEU A 352 -4.15 4.15 -19.22
C LEU A 352 -3.02 3.10 -19.10
N ASP A 353 -3.22 2.09 -18.26
CA ASP A 353 -2.39 0.91 -18.14
C ASP A 353 -3.32 -0.29 -18.06
N GLN A 354 -3.16 -1.22 -19.00
CA GLN A 354 -3.91 -2.47 -19.17
C GLN A 354 -5.15 -2.40 -20.07
N MET A 355 -4.94 -1.96 -21.31
CA MET A 355 -5.30 -2.90 -22.38
C MET A 355 -4.47 -4.16 -22.16
N ALA A 356 -5.13 -5.31 -22.05
CA ALA A 356 -4.51 -6.62 -22.14
C ALA A 356 -3.93 -6.83 -23.56
N SER A 357 -2.89 -6.08 -23.91
CA SER A 357 -1.71 -6.72 -24.43
C SER A 357 -1.02 -7.37 -23.23
N GLU A 358 -0.55 -8.59 -23.39
CA GLU A 358 0.30 -9.23 -22.39
C GLU A 358 1.42 -8.26 -22.02
N VAL A 359 1.37 -7.65 -20.83
CA VAL A 359 2.54 -6.93 -20.30
C VAL A 359 3.63 -7.99 -20.23
N PRO A 360 4.73 -7.85 -21.00
CA PRO A 360 5.74 -8.88 -21.04
C PRO A 360 6.28 -9.07 -19.63
N LYS A 361 6.17 -10.30 -19.12
CA LYS A 361 6.66 -10.66 -17.79
C LYS A 361 8.13 -10.27 -17.70
N LYS A 362 8.50 -9.60 -16.61
CA LYS A 362 9.89 -9.23 -16.35
C LYS A 362 10.73 -10.46 -16.07
N GLU A 363 11.91 -10.54 -16.66
CA GLU A 363 12.84 -11.66 -16.46
C GLU A 363 13.75 -11.36 -15.27
N VAL A 364 13.65 -12.17 -14.23
CA VAL A 364 14.41 -11.98 -12.99
C VAL A 364 15.30 -13.18 -12.73
N LEU A 365 16.61 -12.94 -12.63
CA LEU A 365 17.58 -13.93 -12.21
C LEU A 365 17.79 -13.84 -10.71
N LEU A 366 17.69 -14.98 -10.01
CA LEU A 366 18.06 -15.09 -8.60
C LEU A 366 19.43 -15.76 -8.46
N VAL A 367 20.34 -15.09 -7.77
CA VAL A 367 21.69 -15.55 -7.45
C VAL A 367 21.82 -15.72 -5.95
N GLY A 368 22.09 -16.94 -5.51
CA GLY A 368 22.08 -17.32 -4.10
C GLY A 368 20.75 -17.93 -3.69
N PHE A 369 20.80 -19.22 -3.34
CA PHE A 369 19.62 -20.02 -3.03
C PHE A 369 19.67 -20.54 -1.59
N GLY A 370 20.01 -19.66 -0.65
CA GLY A 370 19.86 -19.90 0.79
C GLY A 370 18.47 -19.52 1.29
N ALA A 371 18.26 -19.48 2.61
CA ALA A 371 16.98 -19.12 3.22
C ALA A 371 16.39 -17.79 2.70
N ILE A 372 17.23 -16.76 2.52
CA ILE A 372 16.81 -15.46 1.98
C ILE A 372 16.42 -15.59 0.51
N GLY A 373 17.23 -16.24 -0.34
CA GLY A 373 16.91 -16.39 -1.77
C GLY A 373 15.66 -17.24 -2.01
N ALA A 374 15.52 -18.29 -1.21
CA ALA A 374 14.35 -19.15 -1.16
C ALA A 374 13.08 -18.37 -0.82
N VAL A 375 13.09 -17.64 0.31
CA VAL A 375 11.96 -16.79 0.74
C VAL A 375 11.73 -15.66 -0.27
N THR A 376 12.77 -15.01 -0.78
CA THR A 376 12.67 -13.91 -1.74
C THR A 376 11.90 -14.34 -2.99
N LYS A 377 12.11 -15.57 -3.46
CA LYS A 377 11.38 -16.11 -4.60
C LYS A 377 10.02 -16.69 -4.24
N ASP A 378 9.87 -17.40 -3.12
CA ASP A 378 8.62 -18.12 -2.80
C ASP A 378 7.67 -17.38 -1.87
N SER A 379 8.23 -16.80 -0.81
CA SER A 379 7.49 -16.06 0.21
C SER A 379 7.29 -14.60 -0.18
N PHE A 380 8.21 -13.99 -0.93
CA PHE A 380 8.13 -12.56 -1.18
C PHE A 380 7.26 -12.23 -2.40
N VAL A 381 7.61 -12.61 -3.63
CA VAL A 381 7.24 -11.69 -4.73
C VAL A 381 6.94 -12.28 -6.11
N ILE A 382 7.88 -13.02 -6.70
CA ILE A 382 7.93 -13.07 -8.17
C ILE A 382 6.88 -14.03 -8.73
N GLY A 383 6.84 -15.26 -8.21
CA GLY A 383 5.91 -16.29 -8.67
C GLY A 383 4.44 -15.94 -8.40
N ARG A 384 4.13 -15.38 -7.22
CA ARG A 384 2.76 -14.97 -6.84
C ARG A 384 2.30 -13.69 -7.51
N SER A 385 3.20 -12.78 -7.89
CA SER A 385 2.82 -11.52 -8.56
C SER A 385 2.19 -11.74 -9.95
N GLY A 386 2.56 -12.83 -10.64
CA GLY A 386 2.20 -13.05 -12.05
C GLY A 386 2.84 -12.07 -13.04
N LEU A 387 3.67 -11.12 -12.57
CA LEU A 387 4.27 -10.03 -13.36
C LEU A 387 5.72 -10.29 -13.77
N ALA A 388 6.35 -11.33 -13.24
CA ALA A 388 7.74 -11.68 -13.51
C ALA A 388 7.94 -13.20 -13.59
N ARG A 389 8.98 -13.63 -14.31
CA ARG A 389 9.46 -15.02 -14.37
C ARG A 389 10.79 -15.10 -13.64
N SER A 390 10.93 -16.13 -12.79
CA SER A 390 12.15 -16.36 -12.02
C SER A 390 13.03 -17.42 -12.67
N THR A 391 14.27 -17.05 -12.97
CA THR A 391 15.32 -18.00 -13.34
C THR A 391 16.28 -18.14 -12.17
N ILE A 392 16.67 -19.38 -11.85
CA ILE A 392 17.72 -19.67 -10.87
C ILE A 392 18.87 -20.35 -11.60
N VAL A 393 20.08 -19.85 -11.36
CA VAL A 393 21.30 -20.51 -11.80
C VAL A 393 21.84 -21.35 -10.64
N ALA A 394 21.65 -22.67 -10.70
CA ALA A 394 22.18 -23.62 -9.72
C ALA A 394 23.30 -24.45 -10.37
N ARG A 395 24.48 -24.51 -9.73
CA ARG A 395 25.62 -25.31 -10.22
C ARG A 395 25.78 -26.63 -9.47
N SER A 396 25.95 -26.58 -8.14
CA SER A 396 26.21 -27.78 -7.32
C SER A 396 24.97 -28.51 -6.83
N ASN A 397 23.82 -27.84 -6.78
CA ASN A 397 22.57 -28.37 -6.22
C ASN A 397 21.46 -28.45 -7.27
N PHE A 398 21.83 -28.50 -8.57
CA PHE A 398 20.88 -28.49 -9.67
C PHE A 398 19.95 -29.72 -9.62
N ASP A 399 20.52 -30.91 -9.49
CA ASP A 399 19.76 -32.18 -9.51
C ASP A 399 18.79 -32.29 -8.33
N GLU A 400 19.24 -31.93 -7.12
CA GLU A 400 18.42 -31.99 -5.91
C GLU A 400 17.23 -31.01 -5.98
N LEU A 401 17.46 -29.81 -6.53
CA LEU A 401 16.41 -28.80 -6.74
C LEU A 401 15.45 -29.16 -7.87
N HIS A 402 15.97 -29.76 -8.93
CA HIS A 402 15.19 -30.21 -10.06
C HIS A 402 14.24 -31.34 -9.64
N ASP A 403 14.70 -32.30 -8.85
CA ASP A 403 13.95 -33.51 -8.53
C ASP A 403 12.95 -33.28 -7.38
N HIS A 404 13.41 -32.72 -6.26
CA HIS A 404 12.62 -32.65 -5.02
C HIS A 404 11.97 -31.29 -4.76
N GLY A 405 12.49 -30.21 -5.35
CA GLY A 405 12.06 -28.85 -5.01
C GLY A 405 12.40 -28.48 -3.56
N MET A 406 11.80 -27.41 -3.03
CA MET A 406 11.96 -27.01 -1.62
C MET A 406 10.66 -27.06 -0.83
N ARG A 407 10.82 -27.21 0.48
CA ARG A 407 9.77 -27.07 1.48
C ARG A 407 9.92 -25.76 2.25
N PHE A 408 8.83 -25.03 2.38
CA PHE A 408 8.74 -23.82 3.19
C PHE A 408 7.80 -24.05 4.36
N GLU A 409 8.29 -23.79 5.55
CA GLU A 409 7.52 -23.74 6.80
C GLU A 409 7.36 -22.27 7.18
N SER A 410 6.35 -21.60 6.61
CA SER A 410 6.12 -20.19 6.86
C SER A 410 4.91 -19.97 7.77
N ARG A 411 5.12 -19.25 8.89
CA ARG A 411 4.00 -18.79 9.73
C ARG A 411 3.14 -17.74 9.02
N LYS A 412 3.74 -16.94 8.12
CA LYS A 412 3.04 -15.93 7.33
C LYS A 412 2.31 -16.50 6.11
N TYR A 413 2.93 -17.44 5.39
CA TYR A 413 2.45 -17.90 4.08
C TYR A 413 1.92 -19.34 4.05
N GLY A 414 1.96 -20.04 5.19
CA GLY A 414 1.60 -21.45 5.31
C GLY A 414 2.74 -22.39 4.92
N GLU A 415 2.45 -23.69 4.98
CA GLU A 415 3.38 -24.72 4.51
C GLU A 415 3.30 -24.89 2.99
N ILE A 416 4.45 -24.83 2.31
CA ILE A 416 4.58 -25.07 0.87
C ILE A 416 5.53 -26.26 0.69
N SER A 417 5.16 -27.26 -0.11
CA SER A 417 5.99 -28.43 -0.37
C SER A 417 6.21 -28.64 -1.87
N GLY A 418 7.39 -29.14 -2.25
CA GLY A 418 7.72 -29.47 -3.64
C GLY A 418 7.88 -28.26 -4.55
N TRP A 419 8.28 -27.11 -4.00
CA TRP A 419 8.37 -25.88 -4.77
C TRP A 419 9.56 -25.84 -5.74
N LYS A 420 9.34 -25.35 -6.97
CA LYS A 420 10.35 -25.30 -8.04
C LYS A 420 10.40 -23.93 -8.72
N PRO A 421 11.53 -23.51 -9.32
CA PRO A 421 11.58 -22.30 -10.15
C PRO A 421 10.83 -22.42 -11.46
N ASP A 422 10.39 -21.28 -11.99
CA ASP A 422 9.82 -21.20 -13.34
C ASP A 422 10.85 -21.71 -14.35
N ARG A 423 12.13 -21.40 -14.10
CA ARG A 423 13.26 -21.90 -14.87
C ARG A 423 14.47 -22.17 -13.98
N LEU A 424 15.03 -23.38 -14.11
CA LEU A 424 16.34 -23.72 -13.58
C LEU A 424 17.33 -23.75 -14.75
N ALA A 425 18.45 -23.06 -14.63
CA ALA A 425 19.47 -22.99 -15.67
C ALA A 425 20.86 -23.26 -15.09
N GLU A 426 21.76 -23.77 -15.92
CA GLU A 426 23.16 -23.98 -15.54
C GLU A 426 24.01 -22.71 -15.74
N ALA A 427 23.55 -21.78 -16.60
CA ALA A 427 24.24 -20.54 -16.93
C ALA A 427 23.26 -19.39 -17.27
N ALA A 428 23.75 -18.16 -17.20
CA ALA A 428 23.01 -16.97 -17.63
C ALA A 428 23.04 -16.86 -19.16
N ASP A 429 21.96 -17.28 -19.82
CA ASP A 429 21.91 -17.49 -21.28
C ASP A 429 20.91 -16.59 -22.03
N MET A 430 20.20 -15.71 -21.31
CA MET A 430 19.21 -14.78 -21.85
C MET A 430 19.36 -13.40 -21.21
N ALA A 431 18.68 -12.40 -21.79
CA ALA A 431 18.60 -11.07 -21.18
C ALA A 431 17.70 -11.09 -19.94
N TYR A 432 18.18 -10.49 -18.85
CA TYR A 432 17.42 -10.30 -17.62
C TYR A 432 17.10 -8.80 -17.41
N ASP A 433 15.92 -8.51 -16.87
CA ASP A 433 15.57 -7.16 -16.41
C ASP A 433 16.21 -6.87 -15.04
N TYR A 434 16.12 -7.85 -14.13
CA TYR A 434 16.62 -7.74 -12.75
C TYR A 434 17.47 -8.95 -12.36
N VAL A 435 18.51 -8.70 -11.56
CA VAL A 435 19.35 -9.73 -10.93
C VAL A 435 19.30 -9.54 -9.42
N LEU A 436 18.65 -10.45 -8.71
CA LEU A 436 18.55 -10.45 -7.26
C LEU A 436 19.71 -11.25 -6.67
N VAL A 437 20.53 -10.60 -5.84
CA VAL A 437 21.68 -11.21 -5.17
C VAL A 437 21.34 -11.45 -3.71
N ALA A 438 21.07 -12.71 -3.36
CA ALA A 438 20.70 -13.16 -2.03
C ALA A 438 21.79 -13.99 -1.34
N THR A 439 23.03 -13.95 -1.84
CA THR A 439 24.20 -14.52 -1.20
C THR A 439 24.68 -13.65 -0.03
N LYS A 440 25.33 -14.24 0.97
CA LYS A 440 26.03 -13.45 2.00
C LYS A 440 27.18 -12.66 1.37
N ALA A 441 27.47 -11.48 1.91
CA ALA A 441 28.60 -10.66 1.46
C ALA A 441 29.83 -10.99 2.31
N ILE A 442 30.70 -11.85 1.79
CA ILE A 442 31.91 -12.34 2.48
C ILE A 442 33.11 -12.20 1.54
N PRO A 443 33.66 -10.98 1.37
CA PRO A 443 34.69 -10.70 0.38
C PRO A 443 35.99 -11.51 0.59
N ASP A 444 36.28 -11.95 1.83
CA ASP A 444 37.42 -12.82 2.12
C ASP A 444 37.31 -14.23 1.51
N VAL A 445 36.10 -14.64 1.11
CA VAL A 445 35.84 -15.95 0.50
C VAL A 445 35.62 -15.80 -1.00
N ILE A 446 34.71 -14.91 -1.39
CA ILE A 446 34.40 -14.61 -2.78
C ILE A 446 33.69 -13.25 -2.83
N THR A 447 34.07 -12.41 -3.78
CA THR A 447 33.47 -11.10 -3.98
C THR A 447 32.16 -11.21 -4.79
N THR A 448 31.23 -10.28 -4.59
CA THR A 448 29.97 -10.23 -5.36
C THR A 448 30.21 -10.18 -6.88
N PRO A 449 31.18 -9.41 -7.42
CA PRO A 449 31.53 -9.46 -8.84
C PRO A 449 32.01 -10.84 -9.33
N GLU A 450 32.75 -11.59 -8.51
CA GLU A 450 33.18 -12.96 -8.88
C GLU A 450 32.00 -13.93 -8.91
N ILE A 451 31.04 -13.80 -7.98
CA ILE A 451 29.78 -14.56 -8.03
C ILE A 451 29.02 -14.26 -9.33
N LEU A 452 29.00 -12.99 -9.74
CA LEU A 452 28.30 -12.49 -10.92
C LEU A 452 29.14 -12.50 -12.20
N GLU A 453 30.34 -13.09 -12.17
CA GLU A 453 31.28 -13.12 -13.29
C GLU A 453 30.63 -13.50 -14.63
N PRO A 454 29.71 -14.51 -14.72
CA PRO A 454 29.07 -14.87 -15.99
C PRO A 454 28.24 -13.75 -16.64
N LEU A 455 27.77 -12.77 -15.86
CA LEU A 455 27.01 -11.61 -16.34
C LEU A 455 27.91 -10.43 -16.71
N LEU A 456 29.14 -10.42 -16.18
CA LEU A 456 30.10 -9.34 -16.31
C LEU A 456 31.17 -9.60 -17.39
N LYS A 457 31.14 -10.77 -18.05
CA LYS A 457 32.10 -11.16 -19.09
C LYS A 457 31.40 -11.64 -20.38
N ALA A 458 32.17 -11.73 -21.45
CA ALA A 458 31.75 -12.41 -22.67
C ALA A 458 31.49 -13.90 -22.38
N PRO A 459 30.42 -14.51 -22.92
CA PRO A 459 29.60 -14.01 -24.04
C PRO A 459 28.38 -13.16 -23.64
N TYR A 460 28.10 -12.93 -22.36
CA TYR A 460 26.88 -12.22 -21.93
C TYR A 460 26.91 -10.74 -22.33
N THR A 461 28.01 -10.05 -22.01
CA THR A 461 28.19 -8.61 -22.29
C THR A 461 28.16 -8.26 -23.76
N ASP A 462 28.53 -9.21 -24.63
CA ASP A 462 28.55 -9.03 -26.09
C ASP A 462 27.14 -9.13 -26.70
N ARG A 463 26.21 -9.78 -25.99
CA ARG A 463 24.87 -10.10 -26.48
C ARG A 463 23.77 -9.30 -25.81
N PHE A 464 23.96 -8.91 -24.55
CA PHE A 464 22.91 -8.32 -23.72
C PHE A 464 23.42 -7.10 -22.96
N THR A 465 22.50 -6.17 -22.70
CA THR A 465 22.76 -5.02 -21.84
C THR A 465 22.79 -5.43 -20.37
N GLN A 466 23.53 -4.70 -19.55
CA GLN A 466 23.62 -4.98 -18.12
C GLN A 466 22.25 -4.80 -17.43
N PRO A 467 21.80 -5.79 -16.64
CA PRO A 467 20.53 -5.74 -15.92
C PRO A 467 20.57 -4.74 -14.76
N VAL A 468 19.43 -4.55 -14.08
CA VAL A 468 19.39 -3.87 -12.78
C VAL A 468 19.76 -4.87 -11.70
N TYR A 469 20.82 -4.60 -10.95
CA TYR A 469 21.25 -5.45 -9.84
C TYR A 469 20.54 -5.04 -8.56
N MET A 470 19.99 -5.98 -7.83
CA MET A 470 19.35 -5.73 -6.54
C MET A 470 20.01 -6.59 -5.46
N LEU A 471 20.68 -5.93 -4.51
CA LEU A 471 21.45 -6.60 -3.46
C LEU A 471 20.58 -6.79 -2.22
N LEU A 472 20.45 -8.03 -1.77
CA LEU A 472 19.75 -8.45 -0.54
C LEU A 472 20.74 -8.84 0.57
N GLN A 473 21.94 -8.28 0.51
CA GLN A 473 23.07 -8.64 1.38
C GLN A 473 23.13 -7.70 2.61
N ASN A 474 23.59 -8.22 3.75
CA ASN A 474 23.84 -7.40 4.93
C ASN A 474 25.20 -6.71 4.85
N GLY A 475 25.37 -5.66 5.67
CA GLY A 475 26.59 -4.88 5.77
C GLY A 475 26.56 -3.60 4.92
N LEU A 476 27.62 -2.83 5.04
CA LEU A 476 27.79 -1.54 4.39
C LEU A 476 28.73 -1.67 3.19
N ASN A 477 28.55 -0.79 2.19
CA ASN A 477 29.40 -0.68 1.00
C ASN A 477 29.59 -1.98 0.19
N VAL A 478 28.65 -2.91 0.28
CA VAL A 478 28.66 -4.18 -0.49
C VAL A 478 28.44 -3.96 -1.99
N GLU A 479 28.02 -2.75 -2.35
CA GLU A 479 27.69 -2.30 -3.71
C GLU A 479 28.93 -1.84 -4.46
N ILE A 480 29.97 -1.37 -3.76
CA ILE A 480 31.13 -0.64 -4.34
C ILE A 480 31.87 -1.49 -5.38
N ASP A 481 32.20 -2.73 -5.03
CA ASP A 481 32.95 -3.62 -5.92
C ASP A 481 32.17 -3.96 -7.19
N LEU A 482 30.85 -4.14 -7.05
CA LEU A 482 29.95 -4.39 -8.17
C LEU A 482 29.80 -3.14 -9.03
N TYR A 483 29.63 -1.96 -8.41
CA TYR A 483 29.54 -0.68 -9.09
C TYR A 483 30.75 -0.46 -9.99
N HIS A 484 31.97 -0.59 -9.46
CA HIS A 484 33.19 -0.41 -10.24
C HIS A 484 33.34 -1.49 -11.34
N SER A 485 32.94 -2.73 -11.07
CA SER A 485 33.02 -3.81 -12.05
C SER A 485 32.07 -3.59 -13.23
N VAL A 486 30.83 -3.17 -12.96
CA VAL A 486 29.84 -2.85 -14.01
C VAL A 486 30.23 -1.57 -14.75
N LYS A 487 30.75 -0.55 -14.04
CA LYS A 487 31.19 0.71 -14.66
C LYS A 487 32.32 0.50 -15.67
N LYS A 488 33.24 -0.43 -15.39
CA LYS A 488 34.34 -0.81 -16.31
C LYS A 488 33.87 -1.39 -17.64
N LEU A 489 32.63 -1.91 -17.72
CA LEU A 489 32.08 -2.46 -18.96
C LEU A 489 31.68 -1.38 -19.98
N GLY A 490 31.59 -0.11 -19.57
CA GLY A 490 31.32 1.01 -20.47
C GLY A 490 29.89 1.07 -21.05
N GLN A 491 28.94 0.31 -20.49
CA GLN A 491 27.54 0.24 -20.97
C GLN A 491 26.58 1.26 -20.33
N GLY A 492 27.11 2.34 -19.74
CA GLY A 492 26.33 3.39 -19.07
C GLY A 492 26.56 3.45 -17.56
N GLU A 493 25.66 4.14 -16.85
CA GLU A 493 25.68 4.22 -15.40
C GLU A 493 25.17 2.91 -14.78
N PRO A 494 25.92 2.27 -13.86
CA PRO A 494 25.45 1.06 -13.17
C PRO A 494 24.13 1.30 -12.44
N ARG A 495 23.15 0.42 -12.67
CA ARG A 495 21.84 0.48 -12.01
C ARG A 495 21.82 -0.53 -10.89
N ILE A 496 22.12 -0.06 -9.68
CA ILE A 496 22.17 -0.90 -8.48
C ILE A 496 21.09 -0.43 -7.52
N ILE A 497 20.20 -1.35 -7.18
CA ILE A 497 19.24 -1.23 -6.09
C ILE A 497 19.87 -1.91 -4.88
N ASP A 498 19.86 -1.21 -3.77
CA ASP A 498 20.30 -1.74 -2.50
C ASP A 498 19.11 -1.91 -1.56
N SER A 499 19.28 -2.67 -0.48
CA SER A 499 18.15 -3.00 0.40
C SER A 499 18.49 -3.19 1.88
N CYS A 500 17.49 -2.90 2.72
CA CYS A 500 17.43 -3.30 4.11
C CYS A 500 16.35 -4.38 4.27
N LEU A 501 16.77 -5.64 4.26
CA LEU A 501 15.89 -6.76 4.53
C LEU A 501 15.84 -7.07 6.03
N TYR A 502 14.66 -6.93 6.64
CA TYR A 502 14.37 -7.37 8.00
C TYR A 502 13.52 -8.63 7.90
N ILE A 503 14.14 -9.77 8.16
CA ILE A 503 13.48 -11.07 8.02
C ILE A 503 13.96 -12.06 9.07
N LEU A 504 13.02 -12.82 9.61
CA LEU A 504 13.29 -13.96 10.48
C LEU A 504 13.16 -15.24 9.65
N CYS A 505 14.24 -15.63 8.98
CA CYS A 505 14.28 -16.86 8.19
C CYS A 505 15.53 -17.69 8.50
N ASN A 506 15.35 -19.02 8.53
CA ASN A 506 16.42 -19.98 8.77
C ASN A 506 16.36 -21.10 7.74
N LEU A 507 17.52 -21.63 7.36
CA LEU A 507 17.63 -22.87 6.63
C LEU A 507 17.82 -24.00 7.66
N LEU A 508 16.79 -24.82 7.86
CA LEU A 508 16.78 -25.93 8.81
C LEU A 508 17.48 -27.16 8.22
N ALA A 509 17.26 -27.41 6.93
CA ALA A 509 17.88 -28.47 6.14
C ALA A 509 18.15 -27.92 4.72
N PRO A 510 18.97 -28.58 3.88
CA PRO A 510 19.27 -28.12 2.51
C PRO A 510 18.05 -27.75 1.66
N ASP A 511 16.90 -28.39 1.95
CA ASP A 511 15.62 -28.25 1.25
C ASP A 511 14.49 -27.64 2.11
N VAL A 512 14.73 -27.33 3.40
CA VAL A 512 13.69 -26.84 4.33
C VAL A 512 14.00 -25.44 4.86
N VAL A 513 13.12 -24.50 4.56
CA VAL A 513 13.20 -23.10 4.98
C VAL A 513 12.13 -22.77 5.99
N GLU A 514 12.54 -22.31 7.16
CA GLU A 514 11.65 -21.76 8.19
C GLU A 514 11.52 -20.24 7.99
N HIS A 515 10.29 -19.73 8.00
CA HIS A 515 9.98 -18.31 7.85
C HIS A 515 8.98 -17.83 8.92
N GLY A 516 9.35 -16.79 9.66
CA GLY A 516 8.53 -16.16 10.69
C GLY A 516 7.29 -15.41 10.16
N GLU A 517 6.63 -14.67 11.05
CA GLU A 517 5.45 -13.85 10.73
C GLU A 517 5.79 -12.45 10.22
N PHE A 518 7.01 -11.98 10.49
CA PHE A 518 7.45 -10.63 10.17
C PHE A 518 8.47 -10.63 9.04
N ASP A 519 8.16 -9.83 8.02
CA ASP A 519 9.11 -9.43 7.00
C ASP A 519 8.90 -7.97 6.60
N ARG A 520 10.00 -7.27 6.34
CA ARG A 520 9.98 -5.90 5.81
C ARG A 520 11.21 -5.67 4.95
N LEU A 521 11.01 -5.08 3.79
CA LEU A 521 12.06 -4.81 2.82
C LEU A 521 12.04 -3.32 2.45
N GLU A 522 13.08 -2.60 2.84
CA GLU A 522 13.29 -1.25 2.33
C GLU A 522 14.26 -1.30 1.15
N ILE A 523 13.95 -0.61 0.05
CA ILE A 523 14.77 -0.59 -1.17
C ILE A 523 15.04 0.84 -1.60
N GLY A 524 16.19 1.08 -2.22
CA GLY A 524 16.49 2.36 -2.86
C GLY A 524 17.64 2.23 -3.85
N ILE A 525 17.84 3.26 -4.67
CA ILE A 525 18.97 3.28 -5.60
C ILE A 525 20.26 3.59 -4.84
N TYR A 526 21.28 2.79 -5.08
CA TYR A 526 22.63 3.09 -4.62
C TYR A 526 23.20 4.27 -5.40
N ARG A 527 23.60 5.32 -4.69
CA ARG A 527 24.27 6.49 -5.26
C ARG A 527 25.75 6.46 -4.88
N HIS A 528 26.61 6.24 -5.86
CA HIS A 528 28.05 6.22 -5.61
C HIS A 528 28.53 7.59 -5.12
N GLU A 529 29.20 7.60 -3.97
CA GLU A 529 29.75 8.79 -3.30
C GLU A 529 28.72 9.87 -2.89
N ASP A 530 27.41 9.60 -2.96
CA ASP A 530 26.36 10.51 -2.48
C ASP A 530 25.48 9.86 -1.42
N ASN A 531 25.60 10.36 -0.20
CA ASN A 531 24.84 9.93 0.98
C ASN A 531 23.90 11.03 1.50
N THR A 532 23.68 12.09 0.71
CA THR A 532 23.01 13.33 1.16
C THR A 532 21.64 13.53 0.52
N THR A 533 21.45 13.05 -0.72
CA THR A 533 20.20 13.18 -1.46
C THR A 533 19.07 12.38 -0.81
N LEU A 534 18.01 13.07 -0.37
CA LEU A 534 16.88 12.48 0.39
C LEU A 534 15.66 12.08 -0.46
N VAL A 535 15.66 12.44 -1.74
CA VAL A 535 14.50 12.29 -2.64
C VAL A 535 14.94 11.58 -3.90
N ASN A 536 14.19 10.55 -4.28
CA ASN A 536 14.42 9.85 -5.55
C ASN A 536 13.98 10.72 -6.74
N SER A 537 14.82 10.79 -7.75
CA SER A 537 14.50 11.41 -9.03
C SER A 537 13.45 10.61 -9.80
N ALA A 538 12.80 11.24 -10.78
CA ALA A 538 11.81 10.57 -11.63
C ALA A 538 12.40 9.36 -12.39
N ASP A 539 13.69 9.39 -12.74
CA ASP A 539 14.35 8.28 -13.43
C ASP A 539 14.72 7.13 -12.47
N GLU A 540 15.07 7.42 -11.22
CA GLU A 540 15.25 6.40 -10.18
C GLU A 540 13.92 5.72 -9.83
N LEU A 541 12.82 6.48 -9.76
CA LEU A 541 11.48 5.92 -9.53
C LEU A 541 11.03 5.00 -10.67
N LYS A 542 11.39 5.28 -11.94
CA LYS A 542 11.14 4.35 -13.06
C LYS A 542 11.84 3.00 -12.91
N ILE A 543 12.94 2.94 -12.15
CA ILE A 543 13.67 1.70 -11.84
C ILE A 543 13.08 1.02 -10.60
N LEU A 544 12.74 1.80 -9.56
CA LEU A 544 12.26 1.29 -8.27
C LEU A 544 10.79 0.87 -8.30
N ASP A 545 9.90 1.63 -8.96
CA ASP A 545 8.45 1.39 -8.93
C ASP A 545 8.04 0.05 -9.54
N PRO A 546 8.60 -0.41 -10.69
CA PRO A 546 8.22 -1.70 -11.25
C PRO A 546 8.60 -2.86 -10.33
N ILE A 547 9.82 -2.87 -9.78
CA ILE A 547 10.25 -3.92 -8.86
C ILE A 547 9.49 -3.82 -7.53
N ALA A 548 9.25 -2.63 -6.98
CA ALA A 548 8.42 -2.44 -5.79
C ALA A 548 6.99 -2.94 -5.99
N THR A 549 6.42 -2.74 -7.18
CA THR A 549 5.06 -3.20 -7.52
C THR A 549 5.00 -4.71 -7.64
N ILE A 550 5.98 -5.32 -8.32
CA ILE A 550 6.16 -6.77 -8.33
C ILE A 550 6.21 -7.23 -6.87
N LEU A 551 7.03 -6.56 -6.05
CA LEU A 551 7.26 -6.96 -4.66
C LEU A 551 6.04 -6.83 -3.72
N LYS A 552 5.27 -5.76 -3.84
CA LYS A 552 4.05 -5.59 -3.06
C LYS A 552 2.97 -6.59 -3.47
N ARG A 553 2.87 -6.90 -4.78
CA ARG A 553 1.84 -7.81 -5.30
C ARG A 553 2.03 -9.26 -4.85
N GLY A 554 3.26 -9.70 -4.59
CA GLY A 554 3.48 -11.04 -4.03
C GLY A 554 3.25 -11.16 -2.52
N GLY A 555 2.92 -10.05 -1.83
CA GLY A 555 2.57 -10.04 -0.41
C GLY A 555 3.70 -9.59 0.52
N GLY A 556 4.78 -9.03 -0.02
CA GLY A 556 5.87 -8.43 0.75
C GLY A 556 5.55 -7.01 1.22
N ILE A 557 5.99 -6.65 2.44
CA ILE A 557 5.96 -5.27 2.91
C ILE A 557 7.19 -4.55 2.35
N VAL A 558 6.99 -3.72 1.32
CA VAL A 558 8.07 -2.99 0.64
C VAL A 558 7.93 -1.49 0.75
N GLU A 559 9.01 -0.85 1.18
CA GLU A 559 9.13 0.60 1.27
C GLU A 559 10.26 1.11 0.38
N ILE A 560 10.00 2.23 -0.29
CA ILE A 560 11.02 2.88 -1.13
C ILE A 560 11.69 3.96 -0.28
N ALA A 561 12.96 3.78 0.01
CA ALA A 561 13.78 4.75 0.71
C ALA A 561 14.24 5.85 -0.26
N GLY A 562 14.20 7.11 0.19
CA GLY A 562 14.77 8.24 -0.55
C GLY A 562 16.30 8.22 -0.58
N GLU A 563 16.90 7.63 0.45
CA GLU A 563 18.33 7.37 0.59
C GLU A 563 18.46 6.02 1.32
N ILE A 564 19.09 5.04 0.68
CA ILE A 564 19.16 3.66 1.19
C ILE A 564 20.41 3.42 2.04
N GLN A 565 21.53 4.11 1.76
CA GLN A 565 22.77 3.89 2.50
C GLN A 565 22.64 4.24 3.98
N ARG A 566 21.91 5.30 4.36
CA ARG A 566 21.58 5.66 5.74
C ARG A 566 20.65 4.65 6.39
N LYS A 567 19.69 4.08 5.67
CA LYS A 567 18.82 3.02 6.20
C LYS A 567 19.67 1.79 6.54
N LYS A 568 20.63 1.43 5.70
CA LYS A 568 21.58 0.36 5.99
C LYS A 568 22.50 0.70 7.13
N PHE A 569 23.04 1.93 7.18
CA PHE A 569 23.83 2.42 8.30
C PHE A 569 23.06 2.31 9.63
N ALA A 570 21.79 2.71 9.65
CA ALA A 570 20.91 2.61 10.82
C ALA A 570 20.65 1.14 11.21
N LYS A 571 20.42 0.25 10.24
CA LYS A 571 20.29 -1.20 10.47
C LYS A 571 21.58 -1.79 11.05
N ASP A 572 22.73 -1.28 10.61
CA ASP A 572 24.03 -1.80 11.00
C ASP A 572 24.37 -1.52 12.47
N TYR A 573 23.74 -0.54 13.13
CA TYR A 573 23.80 -0.40 14.60
C TYR A 573 23.44 -1.71 15.30
N PHE A 574 22.38 -2.38 14.83
CA PHE A 574 21.91 -3.64 15.42
C PHE A 574 22.90 -4.78 15.14
N ASN A 575 23.29 -4.91 13.88
CA ASN A 575 24.16 -6.00 13.44
C ASN A 575 25.56 -5.88 14.06
N LEU A 576 26.18 -4.71 13.95
CA LEU A 576 27.52 -4.46 14.47
C LEU A 576 27.58 -4.68 15.98
N ALA A 577 26.62 -4.15 16.75
CA ALA A 577 26.68 -4.28 18.20
C ALA A 577 26.25 -5.69 18.66
N TYR A 578 24.99 -6.06 18.42
CA TYR A 578 24.44 -7.27 19.03
C TYR A 578 24.93 -8.55 18.39
N ALA A 579 25.12 -8.58 17.05
CA ALA A 579 25.64 -9.79 16.42
C ALA A 579 27.11 -10.03 16.79
N SER A 580 27.93 -8.98 16.93
CA SER A 580 29.33 -9.11 17.38
C SER A 580 29.43 -9.65 18.80
N PHE A 581 28.71 -9.04 19.75
CA PHE A 581 28.69 -9.51 21.13
C PHE A 581 28.16 -10.94 21.24
N ALA A 582 27.08 -11.25 20.53
CA ALA A 582 26.51 -12.59 20.53
C ALA A 582 27.50 -13.62 19.98
N THR A 583 28.20 -13.29 18.89
CA THR A 583 29.20 -14.16 18.26
C THR A 583 30.40 -14.41 19.17
N LEU A 584 30.95 -13.36 19.79
CA LEU A 584 32.12 -13.47 20.68
C LEU A 584 31.81 -14.23 21.98
N THR A 585 30.62 -14.04 22.54
CA THR A 585 30.21 -14.69 23.79
C THR A 585 29.62 -16.09 23.57
N ASN A 586 29.27 -16.42 22.33
CA ASN A 586 28.48 -17.60 21.97
C ASN A 586 27.10 -17.67 22.68
N TYR A 587 26.57 -16.53 23.13
CA TYR A 587 25.24 -16.41 23.74
C TYR A 587 24.36 -15.45 22.94
N THR A 588 23.05 -15.71 22.91
CA THR A 588 22.08 -14.87 22.21
C THR A 588 21.79 -13.59 23.00
N VAL A 589 21.26 -12.56 22.33
CA VAL A 589 20.94 -11.24 22.92
C VAL A 589 20.10 -11.30 24.22
N PRO A 590 19.15 -12.25 24.40
CA PRO A 590 18.48 -12.42 25.69
C PRO A 590 19.38 -12.62 26.91
N ALA A 591 20.61 -13.10 26.74
CA ALA A 591 21.59 -13.22 27.83
C ALA A 591 22.01 -11.85 28.42
N ILE A 592 21.73 -10.75 27.73
CA ILE A 592 22.06 -9.37 28.13
C ILE A 592 20.87 -8.70 28.85
N PHE A 593 19.63 -8.99 28.42
CA PHE A 593 18.44 -8.25 28.87
C PHE A 593 17.44 -9.07 29.69
N ARG A 594 17.37 -10.39 29.52
CA ARG A 594 16.26 -11.20 30.04
C ARG A 594 16.40 -11.41 31.55
N PRO A 595 15.38 -11.09 32.36
CA PRO A 595 15.39 -11.39 33.80
C PRO A 595 15.29 -12.91 34.06
N PRO A 596 15.63 -13.40 35.27
CA PRO A 596 15.36 -14.79 35.63
C PRO A 596 13.85 -15.09 35.69
N PRO A 597 13.44 -16.36 35.52
CA PRO A 597 12.04 -16.76 35.70
C PRO A 597 11.51 -16.35 37.07
N SER A 598 10.36 -15.68 37.08
CA SER A 598 9.65 -15.29 38.31
C SER A 598 9.00 -16.50 39.00
N ASP A 599 8.58 -17.50 38.22
CA ASP A 599 8.08 -18.79 38.71
C ASP A 599 9.15 -19.88 38.55
N PRO A 600 9.56 -20.57 39.65
CA PRO A 600 10.50 -21.69 39.61
C PRO A 600 10.09 -22.87 38.71
N SER A 601 8.80 -22.98 38.37
CA SER A 601 8.28 -24.00 37.45
C SER A 601 8.57 -23.68 35.98
N THR A 602 8.79 -22.40 35.65
CA THR A 602 9.07 -21.94 34.29
C THR A 602 10.57 -22.05 34.00
N ARG A 603 10.91 -22.82 32.97
CA ARG A 603 12.31 -22.97 32.53
C ARG A 603 12.52 -22.29 31.18
N TYR A 604 13.21 -21.15 31.19
CA TYR A 604 13.76 -20.53 29.99
C TYR A 604 15.23 -20.17 30.19
N SER A 605 15.99 -20.19 29.10
CA SER A 605 17.42 -19.86 29.05
C SER A 605 17.75 -19.31 27.65
N PRO A 606 18.72 -18.39 27.50
CA PRO A 606 19.51 -17.76 28.56
C PRO A 606 18.78 -16.60 29.25
N TYR A 607 19.23 -16.23 30.46
CA TYR A 607 18.80 -15.06 31.23
C TYR A 607 19.98 -14.46 32.02
N VAL A 608 19.86 -13.20 32.44
CA VAL A 608 20.84 -12.48 33.25
C VAL A 608 20.79 -12.99 34.69
N HIS A 609 21.88 -13.58 35.17
CA HIS A 609 21.94 -14.09 36.52
C HIS A 609 21.96 -12.94 37.56
N PRO A 610 21.14 -12.98 38.64
CA PRO A 610 21.04 -11.87 39.61
C PRO A 610 22.37 -11.42 40.21
N LYS A 611 23.30 -12.36 40.48
CA LYS A 611 24.63 -12.05 41.03
C LYS A 611 25.51 -11.17 40.11
N THR A 612 25.28 -11.21 38.81
CA THR A 612 26.08 -10.46 37.82
C THR A 612 25.28 -9.38 37.10
N ALA A 613 23.99 -9.24 37.41
CA ALA A 613 23.10 -8.29 36.74
C ALA A 613 23.61 -6.85 36.79
N GLY A 614 24.12 -6.40 37.96
CA GLY A 614 24.73 -5.07 38.09
C GLY A 614 25.96 -4.88 37.19
N HIS A 615 26.82 -5.90 37.08
CA HIS A 615 27.99 -5.85 36.21
C HIS A 615 27.63 -5.90 34.72
N ILE A 616 26.57 -6.61 34.34
CA ILE A 616 26.07 -6.61 32.95
C ILE A 616 25.54 -5.22 32.59
N GLU A 617 24.79 -4.57 33.49
CA GLU A 617 24.28 -3.21 33.27
C GLU A 617 25.41 -2.18 33.19
N GLU A 618 26.42 -2.28 34.06
CA GLU A 618 27.54 -1.33 34.09
C GLU A 618 28.51 -1.54 32.92
N TYR A 619 28.99 -2.77 32.70
CA TYR A 619 30.10 -3.02 31.78
C TYR A 619 29.65 -3.49 30.40
N THR A 620 28.70 -4.43 30.30
CA THR A 620 28.25 -4.95 29.00
C THR A 620 27.38 -3.93 28.27
N LEU A 621 26.37 -3.39 28.94
CA LEU A 621 25.54 -2.32 28.35
C LEU A 621 26.31 -1.00 28.25
N GLY A 622 27.28 -0.75 29.13
CA GLY A 622 28.22 0.36 28.99
C GLY A 622 29.03 0.28 27.69
N ALA A 623 29.61 -0.88 27.38
CA ALA A 623 30.35 -1.11 26.14
C ALA A 623 29.46 -1.00 24.89
N LEU A 624 28.23 -1.52 24.94
CA LEU A 624 27.26 -1.37 23.83
C LEU A 624 26.92 0.11 23.58
N LYS A 625 26.68 0.89 24.64
CA LYS A 625 26.44 2.34 24.53
C LYS A 625 27.65 3.08 23.95
N ALA A 626 28.88 2.68 24.30
CA ALA A 626 30.09 3.25 23.73
C ALA A 626 30.20 2.98 22.22
N VAL A 627 29.91 1.76 21.78
CA VAL A 627 29.85 1.40 20.35
C VAL A 627 28.81 2.25 19.61
N PHE A 628 27.62 2.45 20.18
CA PHE A 628 26.61 3.30 19.55
C PHE A 628 27.02 4.77 19.47
N SER A 629 27.72 5.28 20.48
CA SER A 629 28.26 6.66 20.47
C SER A 629 29.34 6.85 19.41
N GLU A 630 30.17 5.82 19.16
CA GLU A 630 31.15 5.79 18.07
C GLU A 630 30.46 5.80 16.70
N MET A 631 29.41 4.98 16.52
CA MET A 631 28.59 4.98 15.30
C MET A 631 27.90 6.31 15.07
N GLU A 632 27.40 6.96 16.12
CA GLU A 632 26.81 8.30 16.03
C GLU A 632 27.84 9.35 15.60
N SER A 633 29.05 9.29 16.16
CA SER A 633 30.15 10.17 15.75
C SER A 633 30.51 9.98 14.28
N LEU A 634 30.52 8.73 13.81
CA LEU A 634 30.71 8.41 12.40
C LEU A 634 29.55 8.93 11.54
N ALA A 635 28.29 8.77 11.98
CA ALA A 635 27.12 9.29 11.28
C ALA A 635 27.23 10.80 11.02
N ARG A 636 27.66 11.56 12.03
CA ARG A 636 27.88 13.02 11.91
C ARG A 636 28.98 13.35 10.91
N ALA A 637 30.08 12.59 10.92
CA ALA A 637 31.17 12.78 9.97
C ALA A 637 30.77 12.44 8.52
N LEU A 638 29.86 11.48 8.33
CA LEU A 638 29.29 11.14 7.03
C LEU A 638 28.23 12.15 6.53
N GLY A 639 27.91 13.16 7.33
CA GLY A 639 26.94 14.21 6.96
C GLY A 639 25.48 13.88 7.27
N TYR A 640 25.20 12.86 8.11
CA TYR A 640 23.84 12.56 8.54
C TYR A 640 23.37 13.54 9.62
N PRO A 641 22.27 14.30 9.38
CA PRO A 641 21.81 15.33 10.32
C PRO A 641 21.28 14.72 11.62
N ASP A 642 21.31 15.51 12.69
CA ASP A 642 20.65 15.18 13.95
C ASP A 642 19.16 15.52 13.88
N SER A 643 18.42 14.72 13.13
CA SER A 643 16.97 14.89 12.93
C SER A 643 16.33 13.55 12.59
N GLU A 644 15.00 13.49 12.57
CA GLU A 644 14.26 12.31 12.07
C GLU A 644 14.59 11.97 10.61
N GLN A 645 15.05 12.95 9.83
CA GLN A 645 15.50 12.75 8.47
C GLN A 645 16.93 12.17 8.40
N GLY A 646 17.71 12.21 9.48
CA GLY A 646 19.07 11.67 9.57
C GLY A 646 19.19 10.51 10.55
N ILE A 647 20.15 10.60 11.46
CA ILE A 647 20.27 9.68 12.61
C ILE A 647 20.11 10.55 13.86
N PRO A 648 18.92 10.59 14.49
CA PRO A 648 18.71 11.46 15.64
C PRO A 648 19.54 10.97 16.84
N SER A 649 19.98 11.87 17.71
CA SER A 649 20.71 11.53 18.93
C SER A 649 19.89 10.62 19.87
N SER A 650 18.56 10.64 19.74
CA SER A 650 17.65 9.70 20.43
C SER A 650 17.67 8.29 19.86
N PHE A 651 18.23 8.07 18.66
CA PHE A 651 18.24 6.78 17.96
C PHE A 651 18.97 5.70 18.78
N THR A 652 20.12 6.03 19.37
CA THR A 652 20.87 5.12 20.24
C THR A 652 20.03 4.58 21.39
N LYS A 653 19.26 5.47 22.05
CA LYS A 653 18.35 5.08 23.12
C LYS A 653 17.21 4.22 22.59
N HIS A 654 16.62 4.61 21.46
CA HIS A 654 15.55 3.85 20.82
C HIS A 654 15.99 2.42 20.45
N VAL A 655 17.16 2.25 19.84
CA VAL A 655 17.74 0.93 19.53
C VAL A 655 17.93 0.10 20.78
N LEU A 656 18.44 0.68 21.88
CA LEU A 656 18.64 -0.02 23.14
C LEU A 656 17.30 -0.46 23.76
N ASP A 657 16.34 0.45 23.88
CA ASP A 657 15.04 0.20 24.49
C ASP A 657 14.24 -0.83 23.67
N PHE A 658 14.23 -0.70 22.35
CA PHE A 658 13.58 -1.66 21.45
C PHE A 658 14.16 -3.07 21.60
N ASN A 659 15.49 -3.25 21.63
CA ASN A 659 16.08 -4.58 21.81
C ASN A 659 15.82 -5.13 23.22
N ARG A 660 15.83 -4.27 24.24
CA ARG A 660 15.50 -4.68 25.61
C ARG A 660 14.09 -5.24 25.68
N GLU A 661 13.09 -4.51 25.17
CA GLU A 661 11.69 -4.95 25.14
C GLU A 661 11.52 -6.24 24.34
N LEU A 662 12.17 -6.32 23.18
CA LEU A 662 12.09 -7.48 22.28
C LEU A 662 12.65 -8.75 22.95
N HIS A 663 13.73 -8.66 23.72
CA HIS A 663 14.46 -9.82 24.25
C HIS A 663 14.17 -10.18 25.72
N ILE A 664 13.41 -9.36 26.45
CA ILE A 664 12.92 -9.71 27.80
C ILE A 664 11.89 -10.85 27.74
N THR A 665 11.14 -10.97 26.65
CA THR A 665 10.09 -11.99 26.53
C THR A 665 10.68 -13.42 26.47
N PRO A 666 10.10 -14.39 27.20
CA PRO A 666 10.56 -15.79 27.18
C PRO A 666 10.44 -16.45 25.80
N ASP A 667 9.46 -16.03 24.99
CA ASP A 667 9.15 -16.62 23.68
C ASP A 667 10.15 -16.21 22.59
N ASN A 668 10.97 -15.19 22.83
CA ASN A 668 11.97 -14.76 21.87
C ASN A 668 13.19 -15.69 21.86
N THR A 669 13.34 -16.46 20.79
CA THR A 669 14.45 -17.38 20.56
C THR A 669 15.42 -16.91 19.48
N HIS A 670 15.38 -15.62 19.12
CA HIS A 670 16.15 -15.08 18.01
C HIS A 670 17.67 -15.27 18.20
N VAL A 671 18.30 -15.82 17.16
CA VAL A 671 19.75 -15.98 17.05
C VAL A 671 20.23 -15.05 15.93
N PRO A 672 21.10 -14.06 16.21
CA PRO A 672 21.70 -13.24 15.17
C PRO A 672 22.41 -14.07 14.10
N SER A 673 22.33 -13.67 12.84
CA SER A 673 22.88 -14.43 11.70
C SER A 673 24.37 -14.75 11.86
N MET A 674 25.16 -13.78 12.30
CA MET A 674 26.61 -13.96 12.49
C MET A 674 26.95 -15.00 13.57
N LEU A 675 26.17 -15.06 14.66
CA LEU A 675 26.33 -16.09 15.69
C LEU A 675 25.92 -17.47 15.14
N LEU A 676 24.86 -17.53 14.35
CA LEU A 676 24.42 -18.78 13.72
C LEU A 676 25.52 -19.36 12.82
N ASP A 677 26.17 -18.53 12.01
CA ASP A 677 27.28 -18.94 11.15
C ASP A 677 28.49 -19.41 11.95
N ALA A 678 28.90 -18.64 12.96
CA ALA A 678 30.01 -19.03 13.82
C ALA A 678 29.76 -20.38 14.51
N ARG A 679 28.53 -20.64 14.97
CA ARG A 679 28.15 -21.94 15.57
C ARG A 679 28.17 -23.09 14.56
N LYS A 680 27.85 -22.82 13.30
CA LYS A 680 27.93 -23.79 12.20
C LYS A 680 29.35 -23.96 11.64
N GLY A 681 30.33 -23.17 12.12
CA GLY A 681 31.68 -23.16 11.56
C GLY A 681 31.73 -22.59 10.14
N LEU A 682 30.79 -21.73 9.77
CA LEU A 682 30.74 -21.05 8.48
C LEU A 682 31.37 -19.66 8.58
N PRO A 683 31.91 -19.12 7.47
CA PRO A 683 32.47 -17.77 7.45
C PRO A 683 31.40 -16.73 7.83
N ILE A 684 31.82 -15.70 8.56
CA ILE A 684 30.96 -14.63 9.06
C ILE A 684 31.09 -13.35 8.22
N GLU A 685 30.05 -12.52 8.22
CA GLU A 685 29.97 -11.23 7.52
C GLU A 685 30.77 -10.11 8.23
N VAL A 686 31.95 -10.44 8.80
CA VAL A 686 32.75 -9.52 9.63
C VAL A 686 33.27 -8.31 8.86
N GLU A 687 33.70 -8.50 7.61
CA GLU A 687 34.27 -7.43 6.79
C GLU A 687 33.25 -6.35 6.46
N VAL A 688 32.01 -6.73 6.15
CA VAL A 688 30.98 -5.81 5.66
C VAL A 688 30.13 -5.21 6.78
N ILE A 689 30.02 -5.89 7.92
CA ILE A 689 29.29 -5.40 9.10
C ILE A 689 30.20 -4.60 10.04
N VAL A 690 31.44 -5.03 10.26
CA VAL A 690 32.33 -4.39 11.26
C VAL A 690 33.55 -3.76 10.61
N GLY A 691 34.22 -4.48 9.70
CA GLY A 691 35.41 -4.00 9.01
C GLY A 691 35.15 -2.72 8.22
N GLU A 692 33.99 -2.62 7.57
CA GLU A 692 33.63 -1.47 6.77
C GLU A 692 33.44 -0.21 7.62
N VAL A 693 32.81 -0.34 8.80
CA VAL A 693 32.71 0.77 9.75
C VAL A 693 34.09 1.27 10.17
N VAL A 694 35.04 0.36 10.42
CA VAL A 694 36.44 0.73 10.72
C VAL A 694 37.09 1.48 9.55
N ARG A 695 36.90 1.01 8.32
CA ARG A 695 37.44 1.67 7.12
C ARG A 695 36.83 3.06 6.91
N MET A 696 35.51 3.18 7.02
CA MET A 696 34.79 4.44 6.93
C MET A 696 35.22 5.43 8.01
N ALA A 697 35.38 4.97 9.25
CA ALA A 697 35.86 5.80 10.36
C ALA A 697 37.28 6.31 10.12
N ARG A 698 38.19 5.45 9.66
CA ARG A 698 39.56 5.86 9.29
C ARG A 698 39.59 6.88 8.15
N ALA A 699 38.79 6.66 7.11
CA ALA A 699 38.67 7.59 5.99
C ALA A 699 38.17 8.98 6.43
N ASN A 700 37.24 9.02 7.38
CA ASN A 700 36.66 10.25 7.92
C ASN A 700 37.37 10.77 9.19
N LYS A 701 38.49 10.17 9.60
CA LYS A 701 39.28 10.55 10.78
C LYS A 701 38.46 10.54 12.09
N VAL A 702 37.52 9.61 12.21
CA VAL A 702 36.71 9.39 13.41
C VAL A 702 37.34 8.27 14.24
N SER A 703 37.47 8.49 15.55
CA SER A 703 38.00 7.49 16.47
C SER A 703 36.90 6.50 16.88
N VAL A 704 37.10 5.21 16.61
CA VAL A 704 36.14 4.14 16.93
C VAL A 704 36.80 2.93 17.64
N PRO A 705 37.50 3.13 18.77
CA PRO A 705 38.30 2.09 19.42
C PRO A 705 37.50 0.84 19.86
N HIS A 706 36.23 0.99 20.26
CA HIS A 706 35.42 -0.17 20.65
C HIS A 706 35.04 -1.00 19.42
N VAL A 707 34.66 -0.35 18.31
CA VAL A 707 34.42 -1.04 17.04
C VAL A 707 35.69 -1.72 16.52
N GLU A 708 36.85 -1.05 16.57
CA GLU A 708 38.14 -1.64 16.19
C GLU A 708 38.49 -2.87 17.03
N MET A 709 38.19 -2.84 18.33
CA MET A 709 38.40 -3.99 19.21
C MET A 709 37.48 -5.16 18.85
N LEU A 710 36.18 -4.91 18.60
CA LEU A 710 35.25 -5.95 18.15
C LEU A 710 35.71 -6.57 16.83
N TYR A 711 36.15 -5.74 15.88
CA TYR A 711 36.67 -6.18 14.60
C TYR A 711 37.91 -7.08 14.79
N ALA A 712 38.88 -6.64 15.58
CA ALA A 712 40.11 -7.41 15.84
C ALA A 712 39.82 -8.79 16.44
N LEU A 713 38.87 -8.88 17.38
CA LEU A 713 38.49 -10.15 17.99
C LEU A 713 37.73 -11.08 17.02
N LEU A 714 36.79 -10.53 16.24
CA LEU A 714 36.02 -11.30 15.28
C LEU A 714 36.87 -11.81 14.11
N LEU A 715 37.89 -11.05 13.70
CA LEU A 715 38.86 -11.50 12.68
C LEU A 715 39.56 -12.79 13.07
N VAL A 716 39.82 -13.02 14.37
CA VAL A 716 40.40 -14.30 14.83
C VAL A 716 39.43 -15.45 14.57
N ILE A 717 38.13 -15.26 14.84
CA ILE A 717 37.11 -16.27 14.56
C ILE A 717 37.03 -16.55 13.06
N GLN A 718 36.93 -15.49 12.24
CA GLN A 718 36.89 -15.60 10.78
C GLN A 718 38.11 -16.33 10.24
N ASN A 719 39.31 -15.93 10.64
CA ASN A 719 40.56 -16.55 10.22
C ASN A 719 40.62 -18.05 10.54
N GLN A 720 40.25 -18.43 11.77
CA GLN A 720 40.25 -19.84 12.18
C GLN A 720 39.20 -20.66 11.43
N THR A 721 38.06 -20.05 11.10
CA THR A 721 37.02 -20.68 10.26
C THR A 721 37.52 -20.91 8.83
N LEU A 722 38.12 -19.90 8.20
CA LEU A 722 38.67 -20.03 6.85
C LEU A 722 39.77 -21.10 6.77
N ARG A 723 40.69 -21.13 7.75
CA ARG A 723 41.73 -22.17 7.84
C ARG A 723 41.13 -23.58 7.87
N LYS A 724 40.08 -23.81 8.68
CA LYS A 724 39.42 -25.11 8.77
C LYS A 724 38.77 -25.52 7.45
N LEU A 725 38.13 -24.57 6.75
CA LEU A 725 37.51 -24.85 5.45
C LEU A 725 38.55 -25.17 4.37
N GLU A 726 39.73 -24.53 4.40
CA GLU A 726 40.85 -24.89 3.53
C GLU A 726 41.41 -26.28 3.84
N GLU A 727 41.57 -26.62 5.12
CA GLU A 727 41.98 -27.97 5.54
C GLU A 727 41.00 -29.04 5.06
N GLU A 728 39.69 -28.80 5.20
CA GLU A 728 38.63 -29.71 4.73
C GLU A 728 38.57 -29.84 3.20
N ARG A 729 38.83 -28.74 2.47
CA ARG A 729 38.92 -28.76 1.00
C ARG A 729 40.14 -29.51 0.49
N ASN A 730 41.27 -29.43 1.19
CA ASN A 730 42.49 -30.15 0.82
C ASN A 730 42.44 -31.64 1.17
N TYR A 731 41.54 -32.05 2.07
CA TYR A 731 41.32 -33.44 2.46
C TYR A 731 40.29 -34.19 1.58
N LYS A 732 39.42 -33.47 0.88
CA LYS A 732 38.44 -34.00 -0.09
C LYS A 732 39.01 -33.96 -1.50
#